data_AF-A0A946W1W9-F1
#
_entry.id   AF-A0A946W1W9-F1
#
_cell.length_a   1.000
_cell.length_b   1.000
_cell.length_c   1.000
_cell.angle_alpha   90.00
_cell.angle_beta   90.00
_cell.angle_gamma   90.00
#
_symmetry.space_group_name_H-M   'P 1'
#
loop_
_entity.id
_entity.type
_entity.pdbx_description
1 polymer ?
#
loop_
_entity_poly.entity_id
_entity_poly.type
_entity_poly.pdbx_seq_one_letter_code
_entity_poly.pdbx_strand_id
1 'polypeptide(L)'
;MKHKNLFLIVFAFFLSINLYSQSTETIFLSGTDAANTVEWDFFCTEGRNSGEWTKINVPSNWELEGFGTYNYGHDWKDKDKKLGLEHGLYKYEFEVPADWKGKTINIVFDGSMTDTKVKINGKSAGEIHQGAFYRFKYDISKLVKYGKTNILEVDVDKHSSNESIVRAERQADFWIFGGIFRPVFLEALPETHMNRTAIDAKANGSFNTLIVLNKSKSDYSVLVDLFDLKGNKIGETVHSEIKKGATEKYVSGKFDNIKSWNPEWPTLYDMKITLKKGDDILHEVTERIGFRTVELRKHDGFYINNEKVVFKGVCRHSFWPETGRCLSDENHLTDIRLMKEMNMNAVRMSHYVPDKRFLDLCDSLGIFVLNEVAGWQQGYDTIVGPKLVKETILKDENHPSVVIWDLGNEGGWDFANEKGFHEYDIQKRPVIYPWLLRNGAETHHYPDFNNGIGRNHNGNDPFMATEFMHGLYDGGLGAGLDDFWRTYESSPLLAGAFLWVFTDEAVLRTDKEGTVFDGNGNNAPDGILGPHREKEGSFYTVKEIWSPVQIEPVTINKQWNGRLFLKNKFIYTNLNQCTFSWEVIKTGFGEENNVVASGKIESPNAIPGETAGVNINCNDALQNADLFYFTATDYEGKELYTWTWPIVQPKEKAAEIVESFLSNETEITTNETEDFVTVSANNIEVSFNKKDGIIQDVKNKKGAISFSGGPIPVGVNSEVEETSWEISADGNFKFIISNNGYPRVVTWTVHKNGLLYLEASQLQDRLSEIDFVGISFSYPEEKCESVSWMGRGPYRVWKNRIKGSNFGVWEKEYNNTITGESFNKLIYPEFKGYHGNLYWAKLETSESPITIISETPNLYFQLFTPAKPAVVRGGVFPPFPDGDISFLYEIPAIGTKFQRAEVMGPTSQKGMFRSHRGDENYPIKLWFDFRGE
;
A
#
# COMPACT_ATOMS: atom_id res chain seq x y z
N MET A 1 42.22 70.19 38.33
CA MET A 1 41.61 71.39 37.69
C MET A 1 40.82 70.90 36.49
N LYS A 2 39.52 70.61 36.61
CA LYS A 2 38.36 71.49 36.37
C LYS A 2 38.40 72.25 35.03
N HIS A 3 37.58 71.82 34.07
CA HIS A 3 36.61 72.55 33.21
C HIS A 3 36.36 71.73 31.92
N LYS A 4 35.27 70.96 31.79
CA LYS A 4 33.88 71.26 31.34
C LYS A 4 33.74 71.73 29.87
N ASN A 5 33.12 70.82 29.09
CA ASN A 5 32.09 70.97 28.04
C ASN A 5 32.40 71.69 26.72
N LEU A 6 32.23 70.96 25.59
CA LEU A 6 31.07 71.17 24.72
C LEU A 6 30.83 69.94 23.79
N PHE A 7 29.59 69.47 23.79
CA PHE A 7 29.02 68.41 22.96
C PHE A 7 28.71 68.96 21.55
N LEU A 8 29.07 68.22 20.49
CA LEU A 8 28.39 68.30 19.19
C LEU A 8 28.48 66.92 18.51
N ILE A 9 27.42 66.13 18.62
CA ILE A 9 27.24 64.88 17.88
C ILE A 9 26.44 65.23 16.62
N VAL A 10 27.07 65.11 15.46
CA VAL A 10 26.41 65.18 14.15
C VAL A 10 25.79 63.81 13.88
N PHE A 11 24.45 63.73 13.91
CA PHE A 11 23.69 62.57 13.48
C PHE A 11 23.64 62.56 11.94
N ALA A 12 24.41 61.67 11.32
CA ALA A 12 24.26 61.35 9.90
C ALA A 12 23.14 60.30 9.76
N PHE A 13 21.97 60.73 9.29
CA PHE A 13 20.90 59.84 8.83
C PHE A 13 21.38 59.13 7.56
N PHE A 14 21.84 57.88 7.68
CA PHE A 14 21.79 56.96 6.55
C PHE A 14 20.36 56.42 6.46
N LEU A 15 19.58 56.97 5.52
CA LEU A 15 18.40 56.28 5.00
C LEU A 15 18.90 55.03 4.27
N SER A 16 19.01 53.91 4.97
CA SER A 16 18.96 52.59 4.33
C SER A 16 17.52 52.41 3.84
N ILE A 17 17.30 52.74 2.57
CA ILE A 17 16.11 52.29 1.86
C ILE A 17 16.25 50.78 1.80
N ASN A 18 15.60 50.07 2.73
CA ASN A 18 15.38 48.65 2.59
C ASN A 18 14.56 48.48 1.31
N LEU A 19 15.21 48.06 0.23
CA LEU A 19 14.57 47.47 -0.93
C LEU A 19 13.94 46.16 -0.44
N TYR A 20 12.77 46.27 0.20
CA TYR A 20 11.98 45.10 0.57
C TYR A 20 11.56 44.43 -0.74
N SER A 21 12.07 43.22 -0.95
CA SER A 21 11.52 42.31 -1.96
C SER A 21 10.02 42.15 -1.70
N GLN A 22 9.21 42.25 -2.75
CA GLN A 22 7.78 42.00 -2.66
C GLN A 22 7.52 40.55 -3.09
N SER A 23 7.66 39.61 -2.17
CA SER A 23 7.22 38.23 -2.36
C SER A 23 5.69 38.14 -2.25
N THR A 24 5.11 37.09 -2.81
CA THR A 24 3.73 36.71 -2.49
C THR A 24 3.60 36.44 -0.99
N GLU A 25 2.60 37.02 -0.36
CA GLU A 25 2.27 36.76 1.05
C GLU A 25 1.00 35.92 1.15
N THR A 26 0.98 34.98 2.10
CA THR A 26 -0.17 34.08 2.32
C THR A 26 -0.64 34.15 3.77
N ILE A 27 -1.95 34.24 3.96
CA ILE A 27 -2.60 34.15 5.29
C ILE A 27 -3.72 33.12 5.20
N PHE A 28 -3.63 32.03 5.96
CA PHE A 28 -4.71 31.05 6.05
C PHE A 28 -5.90 31.62 6.82
N LEU A 29 -7.10 31.48 6.24
CA LEU A 29 -8.36 31.86 6.87
C LEU A 29 -9.04 30.65 7.51
N SER A 30 -8.86 29.49 6.89
CA SER A 30 -9.12 28.21 7.51
C SER A 30 -7.88 27.73 8.27
N GLY A 31 -7.94 26.48 8.70
CA GLY A 31 -6.77 25.66 8.95
C GLY A 31 -5.90 25.34 7.75
N THR A 32 -4.75 24.70 8.00
CA THR A 32 -3.82 24.24 6.95
C THR A 32 -4.05 22.80 6.50
N ASP A 33 -4.70 21.99 7.33
CA ASP A 33 -4.99 20.57 7.07
C ASP A 33 -5.99 20.03 8.12
N ALA A 34 -6.22 18.71 8.14
CA ALA A 34 -7.14 18.07 9.09
C ALA A 34 -6.71 18.16 10.57
N ALA A 35 -5.41 18.36 10.84
CA ALA A 35 -4.89 18.43 12.20
C ALA A 35 -4.88 19.87 12.75
N ASN A 36 -4.94 20.87 11.87
CA ASN A 36 -4.80 22.27 12.21
C ASN A 36 -5.97 23.06 11.62
N THR A 37 -7.20 22.81 12.08
CA THR A 37 -8.43 23.45 11.59
C THR A 37 -8.72 24.79 12.27
N VAL A 38 -9.67 25.56 11.70
CA VAL A 38 -10.22 26.78 12.31
C VAL A 38 -11.74 26.72 12.28
N GLU A 39 -12.39 27.04 13.39
CA GLU A 39 -13.86 27.03 13.49
C GLU A 39 -14.52 28.23 12.79
N TRP A 40 -15.46 27.94 11.90
CA TRP A 40 -16.29 28.92 11.19
C TRP A 40 -17.76 28.81 11.64
N ASP A 41 -18.55 29.87 11.49
CA ASP A 41 -20.01 29.77 11.64
C ASP A 41 -20.57 28.93 10.50
N PHE A 42 -21.48 28.00 10.80
CA PHE A 42 -21.97 27.03 9.83
C PHE A 42 -23.47 26.78 9.94
N PHE A 43 -24.14 26.64 8.81
CA PHE A 43 -25.54 26.25 8.71
C PHE A 43 -25.69 25.19 7.62
N CYS A 44 -26.20 24.01 7.97
CA CYS A 44 -26.57 22.97 7.03
C CYS A 44 -28.08 23.02 6.77
N THR A 45 -28.53 22.91 5.52
CA THR A 45 -29.97 23.03 5.20
C THR A 45 -30.80 21.80 5.50
N GLU A 46 -30.24 20.61 5.32
CA GLU A 46 -30.94 19.33 5.53
C GLU A 46 -29.99 18.27 6.10
N GLY A 47 -30.55 17.13 6.51
CA GLY A 47 -29.78 16.04 7.10
C GLY A 47 -29.61 16.19 8.60
N ARG A 48 -28.52 15.65 9.15
CA ARG A 48 -28.23 15.76 10.58
C ARG A 48 -27.79 17.18 10.94
N ASN A 49 -28.14 17.61 12.16
CA ASN A 49 -27.77 18.91 12.72
C ASN A 49 -28.07 20.10 11.77
N SER A 50 -29.19 20.05 11.04
CA SER A 50 -29.57 21.06 10.05
C SER A 50 -30.62 22.06 10.59
N GLY A 51 -30.71 23.23 9.96
CA GLY A 51 -31.77 24.21 10.23
C GLY A 51 -31.43 25.28 11.27
N GLU A 52 -30.21 25.26 11.84
CA GLU A 52 -29.71 26.27 12.77
C GLU A 52 -28.23 26.62 12.52
N TRP A 53 -27.81 27.80 12.96
CA TRP A 53 -26.41 28.24 12.89
C TRP A 53 -25.62 27.67 14.06
N THR A 54 -24.50 27.02 13.76
CA THR A 54 -23.58 26.36 14.70
C THR A 54 -22.13 26.71 14.34
N LYS A 55 -21.17 25.88 14.74
CA LYS A 55 -19.76 25.95 14.35
C LYS A 55 -19.35 24.68 13.60
N ILE A 56 -18.39 24.82 12.69
CA ILE A 56 -17.74 23.68 12.03
C ILE A 56 -16.24 23.97 11.87
N ASN A 57 -15.43 22.93 11.97
CA ASN A 57 -14.01 23.01 11.64
C ASN A 57 -13.82 23.19 10.13
N VAL A 58 -12.91 24.07 9.71
CA VAL A 58 -12.50 24.23 8.30
C VAL A 58 -10.97 24.14 8.21
N PRO A 59 -10.41 23.28 7.34
CA PRO A 59 -11.12 22.37 6.43
C PRO A 59 -11.75 21.15 7.11
N SER A 60 -12.86 20.64 6.57
CA SER A 60 -13.49 19.37 6.97
C SER A 60 -14.50 18.85 5.94
N ASN A 61 -14.93 17.60 6.11
CA ASN A 61 -16.16 17.08 5.49
C ASN A 61 -17.29 17.09 6.53
N TRP A 62 -18.42 17.73 6.22
CA TRP A 62 -19.43 17.99 7.24
C TRP A 62 -20.10 16.73 7.79
N GLU A 63 -20.08 15.62 7.03
CA GLU A 63 -20.61 14.34 7.51
C GLU A 63 -19.83 13.82 8.72
N LEU A 64 -18.51 14.01 8.71
CA LEU A 64 -17.61 13.59 9.78
C LEU A 64 -17.70 14.54 10.99
N GLU A 65 -18.20 15.75 10.80
CA GLU A 65 -18.48 16.73 11.87
C GLU A 65 -19.91 16.61 12.42
N GLY A 66 -20.68 15.60 12.01
CA GLY A 66 -22.02 15.32 12.52
C GLY A 66 -23.18 15.92 11.74
N PHE A 67 -22.92 16.54 10.58
CA PHE A 67 -23.94 17.21 9.76
C PHE A 67 -24.33 16.38 8.52
N GLY A 68 -25.38 16.80 7.81
CA GLY A 68 -25.74 16.26 6.51
C GLY A 68 -26.07 14.76 6.52
N THR A 69 -25.93 14.13 5.36
CA THR A 69 -26.33 12.73 5.13
C THR A 69 -25.18 11.89 4.58
N TYR A 70 -24.84 10.75 5.19
CA TYR A 70 -23.88 9.82 4.58
C TYR A 70 -24.49 9.13 3.37
N ASN A 71 -23.80 9.20 2.22
CA ASN A 71 -24.11 8.42 1.03
C ASN A 71 -22.84 7.83 0.42
N TYR A 72 -22.97 6.69 -0.24
CA TYR A 72 -21.97 6.13 -1.13
C TYR A 72 -22.37 6.41 -2.58
N GLY A 73 -21.41 6.57 -3.50
CA GLY A 73 -21.72 7.05 -4.85
C GLY A 73 -22.58 6.10 -5.69
N HIS A 74 -22.81 4.85 -5.27
CA HIS A 74 -23.78 3.96 -5.90
C HIS A 74 -25.22 4.10 -5.38
N ASP A 75 -25.44 4.86 -4.31
CA ASP A 75 -26.74 4.96 -3.65
C ASP A 75 -27.82 5.57 -4.56
N TRP A 76 -27.47 6.31 -5.61
CA TRP A 76 -28.46 6.87 -6.56
C TRP A 76 -29.21 5.80 -7.35
N LYS A 77 -28.68 4.58 -7.42
CA LYS A 77 -29.34 3.43 -8.08
C LYS A 77 -30.39 2.80 -7.18
N ASP A 78 -30.33 3.06 -5.87
CA ASP A 78 -31.21 2.49 -4.86
C ASP A 78 -32.32 3.50 -4.49
N LYS A 79 -33.55 3.18 -4.87
CA LYS A 79 -34.72 4.05 -4.63
C LYS A 79 -35.11 4.13 -3.16
N ASP A 80 -34.65 3.18 -2.34
CA ASP A 80 -34.95 3.14 -0.91
C ASP A 80 -33.96 4.01 -0.10
N LYS A 81 -32.85 4.45 -0.73
CA LYS A 81 -31.88 5.36 -0.11
C LYS A 81 -32.20 6.82 -0.45
N LYS A 82 -32.34 7.64 0.60
CA LYS A 82 -32.43 9.10 0.43
C LYS A 82 -31.03 9.65 0.13
N LEU A 83 -30.89 10.31 -1.02
CA LEU A 83 -29.68 11.06 -1.35
C LEU A 83 -29.65 12.38 -0.57
N GLY A 84 -28.48 12.71 -0.02
CA GLY A 84 -28.20 14.02 0.55
C GLY A 84 -28.10 15.08 -0.53
N LEU A 85 -29.01 16.07 -0.47
CA LEU A 85 -29.04 17.22 -1.36
C LEU A 85 -28.84 18.54 -0.59
N GLU A 86 -28.36 18.43 0.65
CA GLU A 86 -28.08 19.57 1.51
C GLU A 86 -27.00 20.50 0.92
N HIS A 87 -27.01 21.75 1.36
CA HIS A 87 -25.91 22.68 1.17
C HIS A 87 -25.47 23.29 2.51
N GLY A 88 -24.22 23.74 2.53
CA GLY A 88 -23.59 24.33 3.70
C GLY A 88 -23.36 25.83 3.50
N LEU A 89 -23.87 26.64 4.41
CA LEU A 89 -23.60 28.08 4.47
C LEU A 89 -22.56 28.34 5.56
N TYR A 90 -21.46 28.99 5.18
CA TYR A 90 -20.35 29.32 6.08
C TYR A 90 -20.23 30.82 6.24
N LYS A 91 -19.86 31.28 7.45
CA LYS A 91 -19.42 32.65 7.70
C LYS A 91 -18.15 32.70 8.53
N TYR A 92 -17.26 33.62 8.17
CA TYR A 92 -16.03 33.83 8.91
C TYR A 92 -15.61 35.30 8.89
N GLU A 93 -15.20 35.81 10.05
CA GLU A 93 -14.63 37.15 10.17
C GLU A 93 -13.11 37.09 10.03
N PHE A 94 -12.55 37.95 9.18
CA PHE A 94 -11.11 37.98 8.95
C PHE A 94 -10.59 39.40 8.75
N GLU A 95 -9.30 39.60 8.97
CA GLU A 95 -8.64 40.88 8.73
C GLU A 95 -7.69 40.78 7.54
N VAL A 96 -7.64 41.87 6.77
CA VAL A 96 -6.64 42.05 5.73
C VAL A 96 -5.67 43.13 6.21
N PRO A 97 -4.35 42.88 6.24
CA PRO A 97 -3.36 43.87 6.66
C PRO A 97 -3.50 45.22 5.94
N ALA A 98 -3.27 46.33 6.66
CA ALA A 98 -3.45 47.67 6.10
C ALA A 98 -2.44 48.01 4.98
N ASP A 99 -1.23 47.46 5.09
CA ASP A 99 -0.11 47.59 4.16
C ASP A 99 -0.26 46.75 2.89
N TRP A 100 -1.24 45.85 2.83
CA TRP A 100 -1.65 45.16 1.61
C TRP A 100 -2.44 46.05 0.64
N LYS A 101 -2.78 47.29 1.03
CA LYS A 101 -3.48 48.24 0.16
C LYS A 101 -2.64 48.55 -1.09
N GLY A 102 -3.23 48.33 -2.27
CA GLY A 102 -2.56 48.53 -3.56
C GLY A 102 -1.95 47.25 -4.15
N LYS A 103 -1.93 46.16 -3.39
CA LYS A 103 -1.66 44.80 -3.88
C LYS A 103 -2.93 44.19 -4.50
N THR A 104 -2.74 43.17 -5.34
CA THR A 104 -3.80 42.26 -5.76
C THR A 104 -4.01 41.23 -4.66
N ILE A 105 -5.22 41.16 -4.11
CA ILE A 105 -5.58 40.23 -3.03
C ILE A 105 -6.51 39.17 -3.61
N ASN A 106 -6.05 37.92 -3.64
CA ASN A 106 -6.88 36.79 -4.00
C ASN A 106 -7.36 36.05 -2.74
N ILE A 107 -8.59 35.54 -2.77
CA ILE A 107 -8.99 34.42 -1.90
C ILE A 107 -8.87 33.14 -2.70
N VAL A 108 -8.25 32.12 -2.12
CA VAL A 108 -7.96 30.83 -2.75
C VAL A 108 -8.64 29.72 -1.95
N PHE A 109 -9.35 28.86 -2.65
CA PHE A 109 -9.91 27.61 -2.12
C PHE A 109 -9.15 26.46 -2.76
N ASP A 110 -8.52 25.61 -1.97
CA ASP A 110 -7.73 24.48 -2.49
C ASP A 110 -8.60 23.24 -2.80
N GLY A 111 -9.86 23.25 -2.36
CA GLY A 111 -10.88 22.25 -2.67
C GLY A 111 -12.14 22.46 -1.84
N SER A 112 -13.30 22.38 -2.49
CA SER A 112 -14.62 22.60 -1.86
C SER A 112 -15.67 21.79 -2.62
N MET A 113 -16.44 20.96 -1.90
CA MET A 113 -17.41 20.04 -2.50
C MET A 113 -18.82 20.61 -2.41
N THR A 114 -19.45 21.07 -3.50
CA THR A 114 -19.07 20.92 -4.92
C THR A 114 -19.28 22.18 -5.75
N ASP A 115 -20.48 22.76 -5.74
CA ASP A 115 -20.68 24.10 -6.31
C ASP A 115 -20.43 25.12 -5.19
N THR A 116 -19.52 26.07 -5.41
CA THR A 116 -19.10 27.02 -4.37
C THR A 116 -19.34 28.46 -4.79
N LYS A 117 -20.15 29.17 -4.02
CA LYS A 117 -20.44 30.61 -4.19
C LYS A 117 -19.78 31.39 -3.07
N VAL A 118 -18.98 32.39 -3.41
CA VAL A 118 -18.18 33.16 -2.43
C VAL A 118 -18.60 34.62 -2.43
N LYS A 119 -18.83 35.18 -1.24
CA LYS A 119 -19.08 36.61 -1.04
C LYS A 119 -18.12 37.20 0.00
N ILE A 120 -17.73 38.45 -0.24
CA ILE A 120 -16.97 39.26 0.70
C ILE A 120 -17.78 40.51 1.01
N ASN A 121 -18.05 40.76 2.30
CA ASN A 121 -18.85 41.89 2.77
C ASN A 121 -20.20 42.02 2.01
N GLY A 122 -20.91 40.90 1.80
CA GLY A 122 -22.20 40.84 1.11
C GLY A 122 -22.16 40.95 -0.41
N LYS A 123 -20.97 41.05 -1.04
CA LYS A 123 -20.81 41.16 -2.51
C LYS A 123 -20.16 39.91 -3.08
N SER A 124 -20.61 39.45 -4.26
CA SER A 124 -20.01 38.29 -4.93
C SER A 124 -18.52 38.51 -5.24
N ALA A 125 -17.69 37.50 -4.94
CA ALA A 125 -16.28 37.47 -5.30
C ALA A 125 -16.07 37.09 -6.78
N GLY A 126 -17.00 36.33 -7.39
CA GLY A 126 -16.90 35.92 -8.78
C GLY A 126 -18.04 34.99 -9.21
N GLU A 127 -17.82 34.28 -10.31
CA GLU A 127 -18.71 33.21 -10.79
C GLU A 127 -18.69 32.01 -9.85
N ILE A 128 -19.75 31.19 -9.87
CA ILE A 128 -19.81 29.93 -9.12
C ILE A 128 -18.68 29.01 -9.61
N HIS A 129 -17.88 28.47 -8.69
CA HIS A 129 -16.97 27.38 -9.03
C HIS A 129 -17.72 26.06 -8.96
N GLN A 130 -17.47 25.16 -9.92
CA GLN A 130 -18.15 23.87 -10.01
C GLN A 130 -17.10 22.77 -10.21
N GLY A 131 -17.08 21.79 -9.31
CA GLY A 131 -16.18 20.63 -9.32
C GLY A 131 -15.39 20.54 -8.02
N ALA A 132 -15.41 19.39 -7.34
CA ALA A 132 -14.94 19.35 -5.96
C ALA A 132 -13.43 19.48 -5.75
N PHE A 133 -12.65 18.89 -6.66
CA PHE A 133 -11.27 18.52 -6.36
C PHE A 133 -10.24 19.58 -6.77
N TYR A 134 -10.70 20.74 -7.25
CA TYR A 134 -9.88 21.70 -7.97
C TYR A 134 -9.67 22.98 -7.17
N ARG A 135 -8.45 23.54 -7.29
CA ARG A 135 -8.12 24.83 -6.71
C ARG A 135 -8.67 25.96 -7.59
N PHE A 136 -9.35 26.91 -6.97
CA PHE A 136 -9.81 28.13 -7.63
C PHE A 136 -9.57 29.37 -6.77
N LYS A 137 -9.56 30.55 -7.41
CA LYS A 137 -9.33 31.82 -6.73
C LYS A 137 -10.08 32.99 -7.35
N TYR A 138 -10.33 34.02 -6.55
CA TYR A 138 -10.94 35.28 -6.97
C TYR A 138 -10.15 36.49 -6.50
N ASP A 139 -9.99 37.51 -7.35
CA ASP A 139 -9.46 38.82 -6.95
C ASP A 139 -10.52 39.59 -6.14
N ILE A 140 -10.30 39.72 -4.84
CA ILE A 140 -11.19 40.39 -3.89
C ILE A 140 -10.68 41.78 -3.48
N SER A 141 -9.66 42.32 -4.15
CA SER A 141 -9.01 43.60 -3.78
C SER A 141 -10.00 44.76 -3.64
N LYS A 142 -11.06 44.76 -4.45
CA LYS A 142 -12.11 45.81 -4.44
C LYS A 142 -13.24 45.56 -3.44
N LEU A 143 -13.25 44.40 -2.79
CA LEU A 143 -14.31 43.96 -1.87
C LEU A 143 -13.88 44.03 -0.41
N VAL A 144 -12.58 43.94 -0.14
CA VAL A 144 -12.01 43.95 1.21
C VAL A 144 -11.83 45.37 1.77
N LYS A 145 -11.90 45.45 3.10
CA LYS A 145 -11.59 46.62 3.92
C LYS A 145 -10.24 46.37 4.57
N TYR A 146 -9.21 47.09 4.11
CA TYR A 146 -7.85 46.97 4.63
C TYR A 146 -7.74 47.53 6.07
N GLY A 147 -7.02 46.81 6.94
CA GLY A 147 -6.82 47.14 8.36
C GLY A 147 -8.10 47.09 9.20
N LYS A 148 -9.12 46.36 8.74
CA LYS A 148 -10.43 46.23 9.39
C LYS A 148 -10.97 44.81 9.21
N THR A 149 -11.93 44.46 10.05
CA THR A 149 -12.71 43.22 9.93
C THR A 149 -13.51 43.19 8.62
N ASN A 150 -13.44 42.05 7.95
CA ASN A 150 -14.19 41.66 6.77
C ASN A 150 -15.01 40.42 7.08
N ILE A 151 -16.11 40.23 6.35
CA ILE A 151 -16.95 39.04 6.47
C ILE A 151 -16.80 38.24 5.18
N LEU A 152 -16.39 36.98 5.31
CA LEU A 152 -16.45 35.95 4.27
C LEU A 152 -17.76 35.18 4.45
N GLU A 153 -18.50 34.99 3.36
CA GLU A 153 -19.68 34.13 3.31
C GLU A 153 -19.51 33.14 2.15
N VAL A 154 -19.71 31.85 2.42
CA VAL A 154 -19.58 30.79 1.41
C VAL A 154 -20.83 29.92 1.41
N ASP A 155 -21.37 29.65 0.23
CA ASP A 155 -22.50 28.73 0.01
C ASP A 155 -22.01 27.56 -0.84
N VAL A 156 -22.09 26.35 -0.29
CA VAL A 156 -21.47 25.14 -0.81
C VAL A 156 -22.53 24.04 -1.00
N ASP A 157 -22.87 23.73 -2.24
CA ASP A 157 -23.86 22.70 -2.58
C ASP A 157 -23.19 21.31 -2.66
N LYS A 158 -23.76 20.30 -1.98
CA LYS A 158 -23.21 18.92 -2.02
C LYS A 158 -23.19 18.33 -3.42
N HIS A 159 -24.30 18.49 -4.14
CA HIS A 159 -24.44 18.11 -5.53
C HIS A 159 -24.38 19.35 -6.41
N SER A 160 -23.64 19.25 -7.51
CA SER A 160 -23.54 20.32 -8.48
C SER A 160 -24.87 20.58 -9.18
N SER A 161 -25.11 21.85 -9.53
CA SER A 161 -26.18 22.23 -10.46
C SER A 161 -25.90 21.78 -11.91
N ASN A 162 -24.66 21.41 -12.24
CA ASN A 162 -24.29 20.80 -13.52
C ASN A 162 -24.35 19.27 -13.40
N GLU A 163 -25.24 18.64 -14.17
CA GLU A 163 -25.43 17.19 -14.16
C GLU A 163 -24.19 16.40 -14.59
N SER A 164 -23.32 16.94 -15.45
CA SER A 164 -22.08 16.25 -15.85
C SER A 164 -21.13 16.05 -14.66
N ILE A 165 -21.07 17.01 -13.74
CA ILE A 165 -20.29 16.92 -12.50
C ILE A 165 -20.93 15.92 -11.54
N VAL A 166 -22.26 15.93 -11.43
CA VAL A 166 -22.97 14.94 -10.60
C VAL A 166 -22.65 13.52 -11.07
N ARG A 167 -22.72 13.24 -12.38
CA ARG A 167 -22.37 11.93 -12.92
C ARG A 167 -20.88 11.58 -12.78
N ALA A 168 -19.99 12.54 -13.02
CA ALA A 168 -18.55 12.33 -12.98
C ALA A 168 -18.00 12.10 -11.56
N GLU A 169 -18.55 12.79 -10.55
CA GLU A 169 -17.99 12.83 -9.20
C GLU A 169 -18.91 12.23 -8.12
N ARG A 170 -20.24 12.40 -8.22
CA ARG A 170 -21.19 12.02 -7.15
C ARG A 170 -21.79 10.63 -7.33
N GLN A 171 -21.55 10.02 -8.48
CA GLN A 171 -22.02 8.69 -8.84
C GLN A 171 -20.87 7.65 -8.94
N ALA A 172 -19.67 8.06 -8.53
CA ALA A 172 -18.45 7.29 -8.60
C ALA A 172 -18.30 6.28 -7.45
N ASP A 173 -17.39 5.32 -7.58
CA ASP A 173 -17.16 4.28 -6.59
C ASP A 173 -16.33 4.79 -5.40
N PHE A 174 -16.94 5.64 -4.56
CA PHE A 174 -16.38 6.13 -3.30
C PHE A 174 -17.46 6.83 -2.44
N TRP A 175 -17.10 7.20 -1.21
CA TRP A 175 -17.95 8.00 -0.32
C TRP A 175 -18.23 9.42 -0.85
N ILE A 176 -19.48 9.86 -0.75
CA ILE A 176 -19.95 11.19 -1.20
C ILE A 176 -20.08 12.13 -0.01
N PHE A 177 -19.12 13.03 0.11
CA PHE A 177 -19.08 14.06 1.15
C PHE A 177 -19.40 15.45 0.61
N GLY A 178 -19.74 16.36 1.52
CA GLY A 178 -19.81 17.80 1.28
C GLY A 178 -18.80 18.61 2.10
N GLY A 179 -18.69 19.90 1.79
CA GLY A 179 -17.96 20.88 2.60
C GLY A 179 -16.64 21.38 2.03
N ILE A 180 -16.05 22.33 2.74
CA ILE A 180 -14.75 22.94 2.42
C ILE A 180 -13.67 22.03 3.02
N PHE A 181 -13.24 21.02 2.27
CA PHE A 181 -12.40 19.93 2.78
C PHE A 181 -10.90 20.13 2.57
N ARG A 182 -10.50 21.23 1.93
CA ARG A 182 -9.11 21.68 1.79
C ARG A 182 -8.96 23.15 2.16
N PRO A 183 -7.74 23.64 2.42
CA PRO A 183 -7.52 24.98 2.96
C PRO A 183 -8.08 26.13 2.12
N VAL A 184 -8.44 27.20 2.83
CA VAL A 184 -8.82 28.52 2.30
C VAL A 184 -7.85 29.57 2.83
N PHE A 185 -7.27 30.35 1.94
CA PHE A 185 -6.27 31.36 2.30
C PHE A 185 -6.36 32.60 1.42
N LEU A 186 -5.81 33.70 1.94
CA LEU A 186 -5.55 34.91 1.18
C LEU A 186 -4.15 34.85 0.57
N GLU A 187 -4.03 35.34 -0.64
CA GLU A 187 -2.78 35.53 -1.38
C GLU A 187 -2.67 37.02 -1.75
N ALA A 188 -1.60 37.70 -1.32
CA ALA A 188 -1.31 39.08 -1.68
C ALA A 188 -0.14 39.17 -2.65
N LEU A 189 -0.42 39.72 -3.83
CA LEU A 189 0.53 39.89 -4.93
C LEU A 189 0.80 41.37 -5.18
N PRO A 190 2.03 41.77 -5.54
CA PRO A 190 2.35 43.14 -5.93
C PRO A 190 1.43 43.70 -7.03
N GLU A 191 1.36 45.02 -7.19
CA GLU A 191 0.50 45.65 -8.22
C GLU A 191 0.82 45.06 -9.61
N THR A 192 2.10 44.96 -9.96
CA THR A 192 2.62 44.27 -11.15
C THR A 192 3.35 43.02 -10.69
N HIS A 193 2.86 41.85 -11.09
CA HIS A 193 3.39 40.57 -10.64
C HIS A 193 3.38 39.52 -11.76
N MET A 194 4.09 38.43 -11.50
CA MET A 194 4.04 37.22 -12.31
C MET A 194 2.83 36.41 -11.84
N ASN A 195 1.83 36.25 -12.72
CA ASN A 195 0.60 35.51 -12.44
C ASN A 195 0.77 33.99 -12.69
N ARG A 196 1.77 33.61 -13.50
CA ARG A 196 2.14 32.22 -13.77
C ARG A 196 3.62 32.14 -14.11
N THR A 197 4.29 31.13 -13.54
CA THR A 197 5.68 30.77 -13.83
C THR A 197 5.72 29.26 -14.08
N ALA A 198 5.46 28.85 -15.32
CA ALA A 198 5.53 27.44 -15.70
C ALA A 198 6.97 27.09 -16.06
N ILE A 199 7.53 26.02 -15.49
CA ILE A 199 8.95 25.67 -15.63
C ILE A 199 9.09 24.29 -16.27
N ASP A 200 9.76 24.22 -17.42
CA ASP A 200 10.23 22.98 -18.03
C ASP A 200 11.72 22.79 -17.75
N ALA A 201 12.06 22.07 -16.68
CA ALA A 201 13.44 21.79 -16.26
C ALA A 201 13.87 20.38 -16.71
N LYS A 202 14.80 20.28 -17.67
CA LYS A 202 15.22 19.02 -18.30
C LYS A 202 16.41 18.37 -17.60
N ALA A 203 16.53 17.04 -17.71
CA ALA A 203 17.57 16.26 -17.03
C ALA A 203 19.02 16.74 -17.30
N ASN A 204 19.27 17.34 -18.46
CA ASN A 204 20.58 17.86 -18.87
C ASN A 204 20.92 19.25 -18.29
N GLY A 205 20.10 19.77 -17.37
CA GLY A 205 20.24 21.09 -16.75
C GLY A 205 19.73 22.26 -17.57
N SER A 206 19.23 22.03 -18.79
CA SER A 206 18.53 23.07 -19.56
C SER A 206 17.13 23.31 -18.99
N PHE A 207 16.66 24.54 -19.09
CA PHE A 207 15.31 24.89 -18.72
C PHE A 207 14.68 25.87 -19.69
N ASN A 208 13.35 25.85 -19.75
CA ASN A 208 12.53 26.85 -20.40
C ASN A 208 11.38 27.23 -19.48
N THR A 209 11.25 28.50 -19.11
CA THR A 209 10.15 28.97 -18.25
C THR A 209 9.27 29.96 -19.00
N LEU A 210 7.96 29.73 -18.94
CA LEU A 210 6.94 30.68 -19.40
C LEU A 210 6.54 31.58 -18.24
N ILE A 211 6.79 32.87 -18.40
CA ILE A 211 6.41 33.91 -17.45
C ILE A 211 5.22 34.66 -18.02
N VAL A 212 4.13 34.68 -17.26
CA VAL A 212 2.91 35.44 -17.58
C VAL A 212 2.73 36.54 -16.55
N LEU A 213 2.72 37.80 -16.98
CA LEU A 213 2.48 38.97 -16.14
C LEU A 213 0.99 39.31 -16.07
N ASN A 214 0.52 39.78 -14.92
CA ASN A 214 -0.85 40.29 -14.80
C ASN A 214 -1.09 41.54 -15.68
N LYS A 215 -0.05 42.35 -15.91
CA LYS A 215 -0.07 43.52 -16.80
C LYS A 215 1.34 43.94 -17.19
N SER A 216 1.47 44.58 -18.36
CA SER A 216 2.76 45.05 -18.88
C SER A 216 2.78 46.54 -19.23
N LYS A 217 2.92 47.40 -18.21
CA LYS A 217 2.88 48.87 -18.35
C LYS A 217 4.24 49.51 -18.69
N SER A 218 5.36 48.79 -18.54
CA SER A 218 6.73 49.28 -18.73
C SER A 218 7.59 48.16 -19.32
N ASP A 219 8.82 48.49 -19.71
CA ASP A 219 9.84 47.47 -19.94
C ASP A 219 10.29 46.90 -18.59
N TYR A 220 10.49 45.59 -18.53
CA TYR A 220 10.95 44.87 -17.35
C TYR A 220 12.12 43.96 -17.68
N SER A 221 12.92 43.63 -16.67
CA SER A 221 13.91 42.56 -16.76
C SER A 221 13.53 41.41 -15.83
N VAL A 222 13.81 40.19 -16.27
CA VAL A 222 13.67 38.96 -15.48
C VAL A 222 15.06 38.40 -15.20
N LEU A 223 15.27 38.01 -13.94
CA LEU A 223 16.44 37.25 -13.51
C LEU A 223 15.98 35.86 -13.07
N VAL A 224 16.71 34.81 -13.47
CA VAL A 224 16.50 33.45 -12.99
C VAL A 224 17.78 32.97 -12.32
N ASP A 225 17.67 32.63 -11.04
CA ASP A 225 18.73 32.06 -10.20
C ASP A 225 18.31 30.66 -9.75
N LEU A 226 19.29 29.77 -9.58
CA LEU A 226 19.08 28.42 -9.08
C LEU A 226 19.87 28.22 -7.79
N PHE A 227 19.26 27.58 -6.80
CA PHE A 227 19.89 27.24 -5.53
C PHE A 227 19.71 25.77 -5.20
N ASP A 228 20.71 25.15 -4.58
CA ASP A 228 20.49 23.88 -3.88
C ASP A 228 19.66 24.11 -2.60
N LEU A 229 19.16 23.03 -1.99
CA LEU A 229 18.36 23.14 -0.77
C LEU A 229 19.14 23.60 0.48
N LYS A 230 20.46 23.76 0.37
CA LYS A 230 21.31 24.36 1.41
C LYS A 230 21.47 25.87 1.23
N GLY A 231 20.88 26.44 0.17
CA GLY A 231 20.96 27.86 -0.17
C GLY A 231 22.18 28.26 -0.99
N ASN A 232 22.96 27.30 -1.50
CA ASN A 232 24.10 27.61 -2.37
C ASN A 232 23.62 27.87 -3.79
N LYS A 233 24.03 29.00 -4.37
CA LYS A 233 23.72 29.35 -5.76
C LYS A 233 24.46 28.43 -6.74
N ILE A 234 23.74 27.95 -7.76
CA ILE A 234 24.23 27.08 -8.82
C ILE A 234 24.28 27.87 -10.13
N GLY A 235 25.46 27.97 -10.73
CA GLY A 235 25.67 28.66 -12.01
C GLY A 235 25.47 30.18 -11.99
N GLU A 236 25.46 30.77 -13.17
CA GLU A 236 25.26 32.21 -13.36
C GLU A 236 23.76 32.57 -13.43
N THR A 237 23.43 33.82 -13.12
CA THR A 237 22.07 34.34 -13.28
C THR A 237 21.70 34.39 -14.76
N VAL A 238 20.53 33.87 -15.13
CA VAL A 238 19.99 34.03 -16.49
C VAL A 238 19.18 35.31 -16.56
N HIS A 239 19.50 36.16 -17.55
CA HIS A 239 18.88 37.46 -17.74
C HIS A 239 17.97 37.47 -18.98
N SER A 240 16.79 38.09 -18.87
CA SER A 240 15.91 38.34 -20.02
C SER A 240 15.16 39.67 -19.88
N GLU A 241 14.64 40.18 -21.00
CA GLU A 241 13.81 41.38 -21.02
C GLU A 241 12.38 41.07 -21.49
N ILE A 242 11.42 41.72 -20.86
CA ILE A 242 10.01 41.77 -21.25
C ILE A 242 9.70 43.20 -21.69
N LYS A 243 9.41 43.37 -22.98
CA LYS A 243 9.07 44.69 -23.54
C LYS A 243 7.67 45.12 -23.10
N LYS A 244 7.47 46.43 -22.97
CA LYS A 244 6.19 47.05 -22.69
C LYS A 244 5.11 46.52 -23.63
N GLY A 245 3.98 46.13 -23.06
CA GLY A 245 2.83 45.58 -23.80
C GLY A 245 2.88 44.05 -23.97
N ALA A 246 4.03 43.40 -23.81
CA ALA A 246 4.11 41.94 -23.78
C ALA A 246 3.78 41.42 -22.37
N THR A 247 2.76 40.58 -22.26
CA THR A 247 2.35 39.94 -20.99
C THR A 247 2.90 38.53 -20.84
N GLU A 248 3.48 37.95 -21.89
CA GLU A 248 4.03 36.60 -21.88
C GLU A 248 5.45 36.61 -22.42
N LYS A 249 6.35 35.84 -21.80
CA LYS A 249 7.74 35.68 -22.22
C LYS A 249 8.26 34.30 -21.86
N TYR A 250 8.88 33.65 -22.84
CA TYR A 250 9.76 32.51 -22.58
C TYR A 250 11.17 32.99 -22.21
N VAL A 251 11.70 32.44 -21.12
CA VAL A 251 13.09 32.61 -20.68
C VAL A 251 13.72 31.22 -20.63
N SER A 252 14.82 31.04 -21.36
CA SER A 252 15.52 29.76 -21.44
C SER A 252 16.96 29.91 -21.00
N GLY A 253 17.52 28.86 -20.42
CA GLY A 253 18.90 28.84 -19.96
C GLY A 253 19.38 27.42 -19.69
N LYS A 254 20.60 27.31 -19.16
CA LYS A 254 21.18 26.03 -18.75
C LYS A 254 22.07 26.23 -17.53
N PHE A 255 21.95 25.31 -16.58
CA PHE A 255 22.87 25.14 -15.47
C PHE A 255 23.69 23.87 -15.70
N ASP A 256 25.00 23.95 -15.50
CA ASP A 256 25.89 22.80 -15.64
C ASP A 256 25.98 21.98 -14.34
N ASN A 257 26.41 20.72 -14.45
CA ASN A 257 26.59 19.79 -13.32
C ASN A 257 25.33 19.55 -12.48
N ILE A 258 24.16 19.66 -13.09
CA ILE A 258 22.88 19.35 -12.47
C ILE A 258 22.75 17.85 -12.24
N LYS A 259 22.35 17.47 -11.03
CA LYS A 259 21.84 16.13 -10.72
C LYS A 259 20.35 16.08 -11.06
N SER A 260 19.95 15.11 -11.86
CA SER A 260 18.56 14.93 -12.24
C SER A 260 17.71 14.42 -11.09
N TRP A 261 16.42 14.78 -11.11
CA TRP A 261 15.41 14.23 -10.22
C TRP A 261 14.91 12.89 -10.75
N ASN A 262 14.75 11.92 -9.86
CA ASN A 262 14.14 10.61 -10.11
C ASN A 262 13.70 9.98 -8.77
N PRO A 263 12.88 8.91 -8.73
CA PRO A 263 12.33 8.38 -7.48
C PRO A 263 13.36 7.70 -6.56
N GLU A 264 14.55 7.36 -7.07
CA GLU A 264 15.64 6.80 -6.29
C GLU A 264 16.53 7.92 -5.73
N TRP A 265 16.74 8.98 -6.50
CA TRP A 265 17.50 10.17 -6.13
C TRP A 265 16.66 11.44 -6.37
N PRO A 266 15.75 11.79 -5.44
CA PRO A 266 14.83 12.92 -5.59
C PRO A 266 15.51 14.27 -5.37
N THR A 267 16.54 14.58 -6.17
CA THR A 267 17.30 15.83 -6.05
C THR A 267 16.44 17.01 -6.48
N LEU A 268 16.26 17.98 -5.58
CA LEU A 268 15.49 19.19 -5.82
C LEU A 268 16.36 20.45 -5.67
N TYR A 269 15.87 21.53 -6.27
CA TYR A 269 16.47 22.86 -6.27
C TYR A 269 15.39 23.93 -6.07
N ASP A 270 15.78 25.08 -5.56
CA ASP A 270 14.94 26.28 -5.53
C ASP A 270 15.29 27.17 -6.73
N MET A 271 14.36 27.28 -7.69
CA MET A 271 14.48 28.21 -8.81
C MET A 271 13.80 29.53 -8.45
N LYS A 272 14.60 30.58 -8.28
CA LYS A 272 14.13 31.92 -7.96
C LYS A 272 14.02 32.75 -9.24
N ILE A 273 12.83 33.27 -9.51
CA ILE A 273 12.54 34.15 -10.64
C ILE A 273 12.23 35.55 -10.08
N THR A 274 12.99 36.55 -10.53
CA THR A 274 12.89 37.94 -10.07
C THR A 274 12.49 38.87 -11.21
N LEU A 275 11.36 39.56 -11.06
CA LEU A 275 10.88 40.59 -11.98
C LEU A 275 11.35 41.96 -11.50
N LYS A 276 12.03 42.74 -12.36
CA LYS A 276 12.50 44.08 -12.04
C LYS A 276 12.04 45.13 -13.03
N LYS A 277 11.98 46.38 -12.57
CA LYS A 277 11.87 47.59 -13.39
C LYS A 277 13.06 48.49 -13.10
N GLY A 278 14.05 48.50 -13.99
CA GLY A 278 15.36 49.08 -13.67
C GLY A 278 15.98 48.34 -12.48
N ASP A 279 16.36 49.07 -11.43
CA ASP A 279 16.95 48.48 -10.24
C ASP A 279 15.91 47.97 -9.22
N ASP A 280 14.65 48.39 -9.34
CA ASP A 280 13.57 48.04 -8.41
C ASP A 280 13.09 46.60 -8.65
N ILE A 281 13.08 45.79 -7.59
CA ILE A 281 12.47 44.45 -7.59
C ILE A 281 10.97 44.61 -7.40
N LEU A 282 10.19 44.15 -8.38
CA LEU A 282 8.73 44.24 -8.36
C LEU A 282 8.07 42.98 -7.78
N HIS A 283 8.62 41.81 -8.10
CA HIS A 283 8.06 40.53 -7.65
C HIS A 283 9.13 39.44 -7.68
N GLU A 284 9.17 38.59 -6.65
CA GLU A 284 10.01 37.39 -6.60
C GLU A 284 9.14 36.16 -6.35
N VAL A 285 9.35 35.12 -7.15
CA VAL A 285 8.74 33.79 -6.98
C VAL A 285 9.86 32.77 -6.83
N THR A 286 9.72 31.84 -5.90
CA THR A 286 10.64 30.70 -5.75
C THR A 286 9.85 29.42 -5.91
N GLU A 287 10.21 28.62 -6.92
CA GLU A 287 9.59 27.32 -7.21
C GLU A 287 10.58 26.21 -6.86
N ARG A 288 10.10 25.22 -6.11
CA ARG A 288 10.83 23.98 -5.86
C ARG A 288 10.73 23.11 -7.12
N ILE A 289 11.86 22.79 -7.74
CA ILE A 289 11.90 22.03 -8.99
C ILE A 289 12.85 20.83 -8.92
N GLY A 290 12.60 19.86 -9.80
CA GLY A 290 13.52 18.76 -10.09
C GLY A 290 13.82 18.72 -11.58
N PHE A 291 15.09 18.61 -11.97
CA PHE A 291 15.48 18.53 -13.38
C PHE A 291 15.27 17.12 -13.91
N ARG A 292 14.31 16.95 -14.83
CA ARG A 292 14.01 15.65 -15.44
C ARG A 292 13.36 15.80 -16.81
N THR A 293 13.54 14.80 -17.66
CA THR A 293 12.92 14.76 -18.99
C THR A 293 11.96 13.59 -19.05
N VAL A 294 10.72 13.82 -19.47
CA VAL A 294 9.69 12.79 -19.64
C VAL A 294 9.34 12.64 -21.11
N GLU A 295 9.32 11.41 -21.60
CA GLU A 295 8.99 11.07 -22.99
C GLU A 295 8.14 9.79 -23.03
N LEU A 296 7.09 9.77 -23.85
CA LEU A 296 6.47 8.54 -24.31
C LEU A 296 7.00 8.22 -25.71
N ARG A 297 7.74 7.12 -25.85
CA ARG A 297 8.22 6.62 -27.14
C ARG A 297 7.24 5.57 -27.63
N LYS A 298 6.50 5.89 -28.70
CA LYS A 298 5.49 4.99 -29.29
C LYS A 298 6.10 3.64 -29.64
N HIS A 299 5.36 2.57 -29.37
CA HIS A 299 5.78 1.18 -29.60
C HIS A 299 7.01 0.72 -28.80
N ASP A 300 7.38 1.45 -27.74
CA ASP A 300 8.52 1.13 -26.91
C ASP A 300 8.20 1.29 -25.42
N GLY A 301 8.05 2.51 -24.90
CA GLY A 301 7.75 2.73 -23.48
C GLY A 301 7.81 4.17 -23.02
N PHE A 302 7.61 4.34 -21.71
CA PHE A 302 7.83 5.61 -21.01
C PHE A 302 9.31 5.74 -20.62
N TYR A 303 9.87 6.91 -20.88
CA TYR A 303 11.25 7.24 -20.59
C TYR A 303 11.34 8.44 -19.68
N ILE A 304 12.10 8.30 -18.60
CA ILE A 304 12.39 9.38 -17.66
C ILE A 304 13.90 9.47 -17.50
N ASN A 305 14.45 10.64 -17.85
CA ASN A 305 15.90 10.86 -17.94
C ASN A 305 16.61 9.91 -18.90
N ASN A 306 15.95 9.59 -20.03
CA ASN A 306 16.40 8.63 -21.04
C ASN A 306 16.47 7.16 -20.57
N GLU A 307 16.03 6.85 -19.35
CA GLU A 307 15.86 5.48 -18.88
C GLU A 307 14.42 5.00 -19.05
N LYS A 308 14.24 3.76 -19.49
CA LYS A 308 12.93 3.14 -19.66
C LYS A 308 12.35 2.78 -18.29
N VAL A 309 11.12 3.22 -18.03
CA VAL A 309 10.48 3.06 -16.72
C VAL A 309 9.41 1.96 -16.77
N VAL A 310 9.48 1.07 -15.78
CA VAL A 310 8.38 0.19 -15.40
C VAL A 310 7.78 0.73 -14.10
N PHE A 311 6.54 1.21 -14.17
CA PHE A 311 5.81 1.71 -13.02
C PHE A 311 5.37 0.55 -12.11
N LYS A 312 5.84 0.57 -10.87
CA LYS A 312 5.44 -0.32 -9.77
C LYS A 312 4.60 0.52 -8.84
N GLY A 313 3.29 0.56 -9.09
CA GLY A 313 2.43 1.54 -8.46
C GLY A 313 1.19 1.00 -7.78
N VAL A 314 0.45 1.92 -7.19
CA VAL A 314 -0.83 1.69 -6.51
C VAL A 314 -1.77 2.86 -6.79
N CYS A 315 -3.06 2.57 -6.90
CA CYS A 315 -4.12 3.57 -6.94
C CYS A 315 -4.35 4.12 -5.53
N ARG A 316 -4.59 5.42 -5.39
CA ARG A 316 -4.81 6.04 -4.09
C ARG A 316 -6.01 6.98 -4.09
N HIS A 317 -6.97 6.70 -3.21
CA HIS A 317 -7.93 7.70 -2.74
C HIS A 317 -7.34 8.55 -1.60
N SER A 318 -7.65 9.85 -1.57
CA SER A 318 -7.38 10.70 -0.39
C SER A 318 -8.43 10.39 0.67
N PHE A 319 -8.10 9.50 1.60
CA PHE A 319 -9.04 9.02 2.62
C PHE A 319 -8.40 8.76 3.98
N TRP A 320 -9.06 9.22 5.04
CA TRP A 320 -8.80 8.85 6.42
C TRP A 320 -10.14 8.63 7.16
N PRO A 321 -10.29 7.59 7.99
CA PRO A 321 -11.60 7.16 8.50
C PRO A 321 -12.38 8.26 9.22
N GLU A 322 -11.71 9.04 10.06
CA GLU A 322 -12.32 10.07 10.91
C GLU A 322 -12.53 11.42 10.20
N THR A 323 -11.82 11.68 9.11
CA THR A 323 -11.81 13.01 8.47
C THR A 323 -12.21 12.99 7.00
N GLY A 324 -12.57 11.80 6.49
CA GLY A 324 -12.97 11.59 5.11
C GLY A 324 -11.82 11.99 4.17
N ARG A 325 -12.04 13.01 3.35
CA ARG A 325 -11.08 13.48 2.35
C ARG A 325 -10.16 14.59 2.84
N CYS A 326 -10.44 15.14 4.03
CA CYS A 326 -9.57 16.13 4.65
C CYS A 326 -8.41 15.38 5.32
N LEU A 327 -7.21 15.45 4.74
CA LEU A 327 -6.03 14.76 5.24
C LEU A 327 -5.07 15.71 5.95
N SER A 328 -4.31 15.18 6.91
CA SER A 328 -3.19 15.88 7.55
C SER A 328 -1.87 15.63 6.82
N ASP A 329 -0.86 16.47 7.10
CA ASP A 329 0.51 16.24 6.63
C ASP A 329 1.03 14.83 6.99
N GLU A 330 0.75 14.36 8.20
CA GLU A 330 1.18 13.04 8.67
C GLU A 330 0.49 11.90 7.90
N ASN A 331 -0.78 12.07 7.52
CA ASN A 331 -1.46 11.07 6.68
C ASN A 331 -0.77 10.94 5.33
N HIS A 332 -0.49 12.06 4.66
CA HIS A 332 0.21 12.05 3.36
C HIS A 332 1.61 11.45 3.47
N LEU A 333 2.35 11.83 4.51
CA LEU A 333 3.72 11.36 4.75
C LEU A 333 3.75 9.85 5.03
N THR A 334 2.82 9.36 5.84
CA THR A 334 2.65 7.93 6.15
C THR A 334 2.36 7.13 4.88
N ASP A 335 1.41 7.59 4.06
CA ASP A 335 1.05 6.90 2.82
C ASP A 335 2.27 6.73 1.89
N ILE A 336 3.04 7.80 1.66
CA ILE A 336 4.22 7.76 0.77
C ILE A 336 5.33 6.88 1.35
N ARG A 337 5.56 6.92 2.67
CA ARG A 337 6.54 6.06 3.34
C ARG A 337 6.20 4.58 3.18
N LEU A 338 4.93 4.22 3.33
CA LEU A 338 4.47 2.83 3.16
C LEU A 338 4.57 2.37 1.70
N MET A 339 4.30 3.24 0.72
CA MET A 339 4.56 2.93 -0.70
C MET A 339 6.04 2.64 -0.95
N LYS A 340 6.95 3.49 -0.44
CA LYS A 340 8.39 3.28 -0.54
C LYS A 340 8.82 2.00 0.17
N GLU A 341 8.23 1.70 1.32
CA GLU A 341 8.50 0.45 2.06
C GLU A 341 8.11 -0.79 1.26
N MET A 342 7.06 -0.74 0.44
CA MET A 342 6.68 -1.81 -0.49
C MET A 342 7.51 -1.85 -1.79
N ASN A 343 8.59 -1.06 -1.88
CA ASN A 343 9.42 -0.91 -3.07
C ASN A 343 8.67 -0.34 -4.30
N MET A 344 7.58 0.41 -4.07
CA MET A 344 6.85 1.10 -5.13
C MET A 344 7.61 2.35 -5.61
N ASN A 345 7.41 2.69 -6.88
CA ASN A 345 7.99 3.89 -7.49
C ASN A 345 6.95 4.85 -8.06
N ALA A 346 5.66 4.50 -8.02
CA ALA A 346 4.60 5.29 -8.64
C ALA A 346 3.28 5.25 -7.86
N VAL A 347 2.46 6.28 -8.02
CA VAL A 347 1.09 6.36 -7.50
C VAL A 347 0.18 6.95 -8.57
N ARG A 348 -1.02 6.39 -8.71
CA ARG A 348 -2.09 6.93 -9.56
C ARG A 348 -3.15 7.57 -8.68
N MET A 349 -3.52 8.80 -9.05
CA MET A 349 -4.47 9.60 -8.28
C MET A 349 -5.92 9.28 -8.63
N SER A 350 -6.33 8.05 -8.31
CA SER A 350 -7.68 7.57 -8.53
C SER A 350 -8.71 8.31 -7.67
N HIS A 351 -9.73 8.97 -8.20
CA HIS A 351 -9.91 9.40 -9.60
C HIS A 351 -10.07 10.91 -9.62
N TYR A 352 -9.12 11.63 -9.05
CA TYR A 352 -9.17 13.08 -8.88
C TYR A 352 -7.82 13.67 -8.46
N VAL A 353 -7.70 14.98 -8.66
CA VAL A 353 -6.49 15.75 -8.38
C VAL A 353 -6.09 15.68 -6.89
N PRO A 354 -4.82 15.34 -6.57
CA PRO A 354 -4.34 15.24 -5.20
C PRO A 354 -4.20 16.60 -4.53
N ASP A 355 -4.01 16.57 -3.22
CA ASP A 355 -3.60 17.71 -2.41
C ASP A 355 -2.23 18.22 -2.89
N LYS A 356 -2.02 19.55 -2.95
CA LYS A 356 -0.70 20.09 -3.34
C LYS A 356 0.40 19.54 -2.42
N ARG A 357 0.10 19.42 -1.13
CA ARG A 357 1.05 18.94 -0.13
C ARG A 357 1.49 17.49 -0.40
N PHE A 358 0.59 16.63 -0.88
CA PHE A 358 0.95 15.28 -1.30
C PHE A 358 1.97 15.29 -2.44
N LEU A 359 1.78 16.15 -3.45
CA LEU A 359 2.75 16.30 -4.54
C LEU A 359 4.10 16.87 -4.06
N ASP A 360 4.11 17.86 -3.16
CA ASP A 360 5.34 18.38 -2.54
C ASP A 360 6.14 17.25 -1.85
N LEU A 361 5.44 16.31 -1.20
CA LEU A 361 6.04 15.14 -0.56
C LEU A 361 6.49 14.09 -1.59
N CYS A 362 5.73 13.81 -2.65
CA CYS A 362 6.15 12.93 -3.75
C CYS A 362 7.42 13.44 -4.44
N ASP A 363 7.53 14.76 -4.64
CA ASP A 363 8.75 15.39 -5.15
C ASP A 363 9.94 15.14 -4.23
N SER A 364 9.73 15.28 -2.92
CA SER A 364 10.80 15.22 -1.91
C SER A 364 11.24 13.79 -1.59
N LEU A 365 10.31 12.84 -1.57
CA LEU A 365 10.54 11.44 -1.21
C LEU A 365 10.77 10.53 -2.43
N GLY A 366 10.50 11.04 -3.63
CA GLY A 366 10.75 10.34 -4.88
C GLY A 366 9.71 9.27 -5.19
N ILE A 367 8.55 9.70 -5.70
CA ILE A 367 7.50 8.86 -6.28
C ILE A 367 7.01 9.51 -7.58
N PHE A 368 6.82 8.72 -8.63
CA PHE A 368 6.15 9.18 -9.85
C PHE A 368 4.64 9.28 -9.64
N VAL A 369 4.02 10.32 -10.20
CA VAL A 369 2.58 10.57 -10.08
C VAL A 369 1.93 10.58 -11.46
N LEU A 370 0.88 9.77 -11.59
CA LEU A 370 -0.15 9.90 -12.62
C LEU A 370 -1.28 10.76 -12.02
N ASN A 371 -1.39 12.00 -12.49
CA ASN A 371 -2.32 12.98 -11.91
C ASN A 371 -3.60 13.05 -12.76
N GLU A 372 -4.75 12.77 -12.14
CA GLU A 372 -6.00 12.50 -12.82
C GLU A 372 -7.02 13.63 -12.68
N VAL A 373 -7.51 14.12 -13.82
CA VAL A 373 -8.74 14.91 -13.85
C VAL A 373 -9.92 13.96 -13.66
N ALA A 374 -10.81 14.30 -12.74
CA ALA A 374 -11.83 13.38 -12.28
C ALA A 374 -12.86 13.01 -13.35
N GLY A 375 -13.56 11.90 -13.11
CA GLY A 375 -14.62 11.36 -13.95
C GLY A 375 -14.59 9.85 -13.91
N TRP A 376 -15.65 9.22 -13.42
CA TRP A 376 -15.74 7.76 -13.34
C TRP A 376 -16.93 7.28 -14.15
N GLN A 377 -16.68 6.50 -15.20
CA GLN A 377 -17.65 5.98 -16.18
C GLN A 377 -18.47 7.04 -16.95
N GLN A 378 -18.44 8.30 -16.51
CA GLN A 378 -19.07 9.47 -17.10
C GLN A 378 -18.12 10.67 -16.97
N GLY A 379 -17.86 11.37 -18.08
CA GLY A 379 -16.96 12.52 -18.11
C GLY A 379 -17.68 13.85 -17.93
N TYR A 380 -16.89 14.89 -17.66
CA TYR A 380 -17.36 16.28 -17.70
C TYR A 380 -17.76 16.70 -19.10
N ASP A 381 -18.72 17.63 -19.18
CA ASP A 381 -19.06 18.29 -20.45
C ASP A 381 -17.92 19.22 -20.95
N THR A 382 -18.12 19.81 -22.12
CA THR A 382 -17.16 20.73 -22.76
C THR A 382 -17.27 22.18 -22.28
N ILE A 383 -18.09 22.45 -21.26
CA ILE A 383 -18.24 23.75 -20.61
C ILE A 383 -17.35 23.80 -19.37
N VAL A 384 -17.53 22.84 -18.45
CA VAL A 384 -16.75 22.77 -17.19
C VAL A 384 -15.44 22.01 -17.37
N GLY A 385 -15.41 20.96 -18.19
CA GLY A 385 -14.23 20.13 -18.40
C GLY A 385 -12.96 20.91 -18.76
N PRO A 386 -12.97 21.84 -19.74
CA PRO A 386 -11.79 22.62 -20.09
C PRO A 386 -11.29 23.53 -18.96
N LYS A 387 -12.20 24.02 -18.10
CA LYS A 387 -11.86 24.84 -16.92
C LYS A 387 -11.15 23.98 -15.88
N LEU A 388 -11.67 22.78 -15.61
CA LEU A 388 -11.10 21.86 -14.62
C LEU A 388 -9.72 21.30 -15.04
N VAL A 389 -9.54 21.00 -16.33
CA VAL A 389 -8.23 20.64 -16.90
C VAL A 389 -7.22 21.78 -16.70
N LYS A 390 -7.62 23.02 -16.99
CA LYS A 390 -6.77 24.19 -16.76
C LYS A 390 -6.40 24.35 -15.29
N GLU A 391 -7.37 24.28 -14.39
CA GLU A 391 -7.16 24.42 -12.94
C GLU A 391 -6.20 23.35 -12.40
N THR A 392 -6.30 22.12 -12.91
CA THR A 392 -5.38 21.02 -12.58
C THR A 392 -3.95 21.34 -13.00
N ILE A 393 -3.73 21.69 -14.27
CA ILE A 393 -2.39 21.93 -14.81
C ILE A 393 -1.75 23.15 -14.14
N LEU A 394 -2.48 24.26 -14.03
CA LEU A 394 -1.90 25.49 -13.46
C LEU A 394 -1.51 25.36 -11.98
N LYS A 395 -2.18 24.46 -11.24
CA LYS A 395 -1.82 24.16 -9.86
C LYS A 395 -0.59 23.26 -9.79
N ASP A 396 -0.50 22.25 -10.66
CA ASP A 396 0.41 21.12 -10.47
C ASP A 396 1.58 21.05 -11.48
N GLU A 397 1.68 21.96 -12.45
CA GLU A 397 2.61 21.88 -13.60
C GLU A 397 4.09 21.90 -13.24
N ASN A 398 4.48 22.48 -12.10
CA ASN A 398 5.89 22.60 -11.69
C ASN A 398 6.40 21.40 -10.88
N HIS A 399 5.52 20.48 -10.48
CA HIS A 399 5.93 19.29 -9.73
C HIS A 399 6.73 18.32 -10.61
N PRO A 400 8.00 18.00 -10.25
CA PRO A 400 8.78 17.02 -10.98
C PRO A 400 8.21 15.61 -10.90
N SER A 401 7.51 15.26 -9.82
CA SER A 401 6.86 13.96 -9.61
C SER A 401 5.72 13.67 -10.58
N VAL A 402 5.00 14.70 -11.04
CA VAL A 402 3.95 14.53 -12.05
C VAL A 402 4.61 14.26 -13.40
N VAL A 403 4.45 13.04 -13.89
CA VAL A 403 5.06 12.55 -15.13
C VAL A 403 4.03 12.22 -16.20
N ILE A 404 2.78 11.95 -15.81
CA ILE A 404 1.69 11.63 -16.71
C ILE A 404 0.42 12.35 -16.23
N TRP A 405 -0.39 12.79 -17.19
CA TRP A 405 -1.74 13.27 -16.94
C TRP A 405 -2.78 12.22 -17.35
N ASP A 406 -3.77 12.00 -16.48
CA ASP A 406 -4.88 11.08 -16.74
C ASP A 406 -6.17 11.90 -16.96
N LEU A 407 -6.98 11.52 -17.95
CA LEU A 407 -8.29 12.14 -18.21
C LEU A 407 -9.42 11.14 -17.97
N GLY A 408 -9.98 11.17 -16.76
CA GLY A 408 -11.08 10.32 -16.33
C GLY A 408 -10.71 8.84 -16.18
N ASN A 409 -11.71 8.02 -15.84
CA ASN A 409 -11.59 6.60 -15.57
C ASN A 409 -12.76 5.79 -16.19
N GLU A 410 -12.49 4.62 -16.76
CA GLU A 410 -13.51 3.64 -17.20
C GLU A 410 -14.65 4.18 -18.09
N GLY A 411 -14.36 5.10 -19.00
CA GLY A 411 -15.35 5.78 -19.84
C GLY A 411 -15.66 7.20 -19.38
N GLY A 412 -15.04 7.64 -18.27
CA GLY A 412 -15.16 8.96 -17.66
C GLY A 412 -14.51 10.10 -18.44
N TRP A 413 -14.36 9.99 -19.76
CA TRP A 413 -13.67 10.97 -20.60
C TRP A 413 -14.57 11.62 -21.64
N ASP A 414 -14.30 12.89 -21.92
CA ASP A 414 -14.67 13.56 -23.16
C ASP A 414 -13.39 14.00 -23.87
N PHE A 415 -13.11 13.41 -25.04
CA PHE A 415 -11.88 13.67 -25.80
C PHE A 415 -11.75 15.13 -26.25
N ALA A 416 -12.84 15.89 -26.32
CA ALA A 416 -12.77 17.32 -26.66
C ALA A 416 -12.05 18.14 -25.57
N ASN A 417 -12.00 17.65 -24.33
CA ASN A 417 -11.31 18.29 -23.21
C ASN A 417 -9.79 18.06 -23.24
N GLU A 418 -9.30 17.06 -23.98
CA GLU A 418 -7.86 16.72 -24.08
C GLU A 418 -7.00 17.92 -24.53
N LYS A 419 -7.54 18.78 -25.40
CA LYS A 419 -6.84 19.96 -25.92
C LYS A 419 -6.30 20.87 -24.81
N GLY A 420 -6.95 20.90 -23.64
CA GLY A 420 -6.51 21.70 -22.51
C GLY A 420 -5.13 21.28 -22.00
N PHE A 421 -4.83 19.98 -21.99
CA PHE A 421 -3.49 19.49 -21.62
C PHE A 421 -2.41 20.02 -22.55
N HIS A 422 -2.66 19.95 -23.86
CA HIS A 422 -1.71 20.41 -24.88
C HIS A 422 -1.60 21.95 -24.93
N GLU A 423 -2.65 22.68 -24.55
CA GLU A 423 -2.64 24.14 -24.48
C GLU A 423 -1.86 24.64 -23.26
N TYR A 424 -2.14 24.07 -22.08
CA TYR A 424 -1.61 24.59 -20.83
C TYR A 424 -0.28 23.95 -20.41
N ASP A 425 -0.05 22.65 -20.57
CA ASP A 425 1.22 22.04 -20.15
C ASP A 425 2.34 22.40 -21.15
N ILE A 426 3.27 23.27 -20.73
CA ILE A 426 4.40 23.67 -21.57
C ILE A 426 5.41 22.53 -21.75
N GLN A 427 5.42 21.55 -20.85
CA GLN A 427 6.37 20.44 -20.86
C GLN A 427 5.97 19.32 -21.82
N LYS A 428 4.70 19.32 -22.25
CA LYS A 428 4.11 18.31 -23.15
C LYS A 428 4.22 16.90 -22.59
N ARG A 429 3.90 16.73 -21.31
CA ARG A 429 3.85 15.40 -20.69
C ARG A 429 2.82 14.51 -21.40
N PRO A 430 2.99 13.18 -21.39
CA PRO A 430 2.00 12.26 -21.93
C PRO A 430 0.64 12.41 -21.24
N VAL A 431 -0.42 12.30 -22.04
CA VAL A 431 -1.81 12.20 -21.57
C VAL A 431 -2.32 10.80 -21.87
N ILE A 432 -2.76 10.08 -20.85
CA ILE A 432 -3.34 8.72 -20.98
C ILE A 432 -4.81 8.70 -20.56
N TYR A 433 -5.45 7.59 -20.87
CA TYR A 433 -6.86 7.33 -20.58
C TYR A 433 -6.96 5.95 -19.95
N PRO A 434 -7.06 5.85 -18.62
CA PRO A 434 -7.24 4.59 -17.91
C PRO A 434 -8.30 3.69 -18.56
N TRP A 435 -8.04 2.39 -18.71
CA TRP A 435 -8.90 1.43 -19.43
C TRP A 435 -9.02 1.67 -20.96
N LEU A 436 -8.08 2.38 -21.60
CA LEU A 436 -8.09 2.60 -23.05
C LEU A 436 -6.70 2.53 -23.70
N LEU A 437 -6.67 2.01 -24.94
CA LEU A 437 -5.56 2.21 -25.87
C LEU A 437 -5.72 3.53 -26.62
N ARG A 438 -4.95 4.54 -26.21
CA ARG A 438 -4.94 5.86 -26.84
C ARG A 438 -3.61 6.57 -26.59
N ASN A 439 -3.26 7.53 -27.45
CA ASN A 439 -2.05 8.33 -27.35
C ASN A 439 -0.73 7.53 -27.31
N GLY A 440 -0.74 6.29 -27.80
CA GLY A 440 0.44 5.43 -27.85
C GLY A 440 0.73 4.70 -26.53
N ALA A 441 -0.27 4.51 -25.67
CA ALA A 441 -0.23 3.65 -24.50
C ALA A 441 -1.49 2.76 -24.45
N GLU A 442 -1.32 1.45 -24.23
CA GLU A 442 -2.40 0.53 -23.91
C GLU A 442 -2.56 0.50 -22.39
N THR A 443 -3.68 1.01 -21.91
CA THR A 443 -4.04 0.90 -20.50
C THR A 443 -5.28 0.01 -20.35
N HIS A 444 -5.22 -0.90 -19.40
CA HIS A 444 -6.31 -1.85 -19.13
C HIS A 444 -6.44 -2.02 -17.63
N HIS A 445 -7.63 -2.30 -17.10
CA HIS A 445 -7.76 -2.74 -15.71
C HIS A 445 -7.91 -4.25 -15.67
N TYR A 446 -7.57 -4.81 -14.51
CA TYR A 446 -7.88 -6.19 -14.13
C TYR A 446 -7.70 -7.23 -15.25
N PRO A 447 -6.59 -7.20 -16.03
CA PRO A 447 -6.38 -8.21 -17.06
C PRO A 447 -6.32 -9.59 -16.39
N ASP A 448 -7.12 -10.54 -16.88
CA ASP A 448 -6.81 -11.96 -16.66
C ASP A 448 -5.40 -12.25 -17.18
N PHE A 449 -4.71 -13.21 -16.57
CA PHE A 449 -3.30 -13.50 -16.88
C PHE A 449 -3.04 -13.62 -18.40
N ASN A 450 -3.82 -14.46 -19.08
CA ASN A 450 -3.68 -14.71 -20.51
C ASN A 450 -4.16 -13.53 -21.41
N ASN A 451 -5.14 -12.74 -20.95
CA ASN A 451 -5.58 -11.55 -21.68
C ASN A 451 -4.46 -10.50 -21.71
N GLY A 452 -3.84 -10.24 -20.57
CA GLY A 452 -2.71 -9.32 -20.54
C GLY A 452 -1.48 -9.83 -21.29
N ILE A 453 -1.24 -11.15 -21.43
CA ILE A 453 -0.23 -11.66 -22.39
C ILE A 453 -0.55 -11.22 -23.82
N GLY A 454 -1.82 -11.33 -24.23
CA GLY A 454 -2.25 -10.89 -25.56
C GLY A 454 -1.97 -9.41 -25.84
N ARG A 455 -2.01 -8.56 -24.81
CA ARG A 455 -1.77 -7.11 -24.90
C ARG A 455 -0.30 -6.73 -24.72
N ASN A 456 0.38 -7.38 -23.78
CA ASN A 456 1.75 -7.06 -23.41
C ASN A 456 2.78 -7.75 -24.32
N HIS A 457 2.62 -9.05 -24.60
CA HIS A 457 3.58 -9.81 -25.44
C HIS A 457 3.24 -9.80 -26.91
N ASN A 458 1.94 -9.85 -27.21
CA ASN A 458 1.44 -9.91 -28.59
C ASN A 458 0.85 -8.58 -29.08
N GLY A 459 0.94 -7.51 -28.26
CA GLY A 459 0.51 -6.17 -28.63
C GLY A 459 1.61 -5.35 -29.30
N ASN A 460 1.33 -4.06 -29.50
CA ASN A 460 2.19 -3.14 -30.26
C ASN A 460 2.50 -1.83 -29.52
N ASP A 461 1.86 -1.56 -28.38
CA ASP A 461 2.01 -0.32 -27.63
C ASP A 461 2.41 -0.62 -26.17
N PRO A 462 3.10 0.30 -25.48
CA PRO A 462 3.43 0.16 -24.07
C PRO A 462 2.20 -0.21 -23.24
N PHE A 463 2.28 -1.34 -22.54
CA PHE A 463 1.18 -1.92 -21.78
C PHE A 463 1.32 -1.58 -20.29
N MET A 464 0.31 -0.91 -19.73
CA MET A 464 0.28 -0.54 -18.33
C MET A 464 -1.10 -0.81 -17.73
N ALA A 465 -1.17 -1.68 -16.71
CA ALA A 465 -2.44 -1.89 -16.03
C ALA A 465 -2.72 -0.73 -15.07
N THR A 466 -3.63 0.19 -15.42
CA THR A 466 -3.92 1.40 -14.60
C THR A 466 -4.77 1.11 -13.35
N GLU A 467 -5.37 -0.09 -13.29
CA GLU A 467 -5.82 -0.75 -12.06
C GLU A 467 -5.54 -2.25 -12.22
N PHE A 468 -4.89 -2.86 -11.25
CA PHE A 468 -4.34 -4.20 -11.34
C PHE A 468 -4.62 -4.94 -10.04
N MET A 469 -5.06 -6.20 -10.12
CA MET A 469 -5.38 -7.05 -8.97
C MET A 469 -6.24 -6.36 -7.90
N HIS A 470 -7.54 -6.60 -7.89
CA HIS A 470 -8.42 -6.00 -6.90
C HIS A 470 -8.16 -6.53 -5.48
N GLY A 471 -8.06 -5.65 -4.49
CA GLY A 471 -7.76 -5.98 -3.09
C GLY A 471 -8.95 -6.19 -2.19
N LEU A 472 -10.11 -6.57 -2.73
CA LEU A 472 -11.31 -6.70 -1.91
C LEU A 472 -11.09 -7.73 -0.78
N TYR A 473 -11.22 -7.28 0.46
CA TYR A 473 -10.91 -8.05 1.69
C TYR A 473 -9.50 -8.66 1.68
N ASP A 474 -8.56 -8.03 0.95
CA ASP A 474 -7.24 -8.49 0.46
C ASP A 474 -7.16 -9.96 0.05
N GLY A 475 -8.28 -10.49 -0.42
CA GLY A 475 -8.26 -11.79 -1.05
C GLY A 475 -7.82 -11.70 -2.50
N GLY A 476 -6.85 -10.82 -2.85
CA GLY A 476 -6.48 -10.50 -4.22
C GLY A 476 -5.18 -9.75 -4.48
N LEU A 477 -4.75 -8.81 -3.62
CA LEU A 477 -3.45 -8.17 -3.86
C LEU A 477 -2.34 -9.19 -3.60
N GLY A 478 -1.38 -9.25 -4.53
CA GLY A 478 -0.33 -10.28 -4.52
C GLY A 478 -0.77 -11.67 -5.02
N ALA A 479 -2.06 -11.92 -5.29
CA ALA A 479 -2.54 -13.24 -5.75
C ALA A 479 -2.09 -13.51 -7.19
N GLY A 480 -1.12 -14.42 -7.35
CA GLY A 480 -0.50 -14.70 -8.65
C GLY A 480 0.44 -13.59 -9.13
N LEU A 481 0.75 -12.59 -8.30
CA LEU A 481 1.57 -11.43 -8.71
C LEU A 481 2.94 -11.85 -9.23
N ASP A 482 3.55 -12.90 -8.67
CA ASP A 482 4.84 -13.39 -9.14
C ASP A 482 4.77 -13.92 -10.57
N ASP A 483 3.69 -14.63 -10.93
CA ASP A 483 3.47 -15.15 -12.28
C ASP A 483 3.29 -14.01 -13.27
N PHE A 484 2.38 -13.07 -12.95
CA PHE A 484 2.16 -11.89 -13.78
C PHE A 484 3.45 -11.12 -13.97
N TRP A 485 4.15 -10.80 -12.88
CA TRP A 485 5.32 -9.93 -12.92
C TRP A 485 6.47 -10.57 -13.70
N ARG A 486 6.84 -11.82 -13.40
CA ARG A 486 7.90 -12.53 -14.14
C ARG A 486 7.58 -12.69 -15.61
N THR A 487 6.33 -12.99 -15.93
CA THR A 487 5.90 -13.19 -17.32
C THR A 487 5.89 -11.85 -18.05
N TYR A 488 5.32 -10.81 -17.47
CA TYR A 488 5.14 -9.53 -18.12
C TYR A 488 6.46 -8.78 -18.30
N GLU A 489 7.38 -8.86 -17.34
CA GLU A 489 8.72 -8.28 -17.44
C GLU A 489 9.55 -8.86 -18.59
N SER A 490 9.19 -10.03 -19.13
CA SER A 490 9.86 -10.57 -20.32
C SER A 490 9.47 -9.86 -21.62
N SER A 491 8.37 -9.10 -21.62
CA SER A 491 8.01 -8.27 -22.77
C SER A 491 8.73 -6.92 -22.70
N PRO A 492 9.30 -6.44 -23.82
CA PRO A 492 9.82 -5.08 -23.88
C PRO A 492 8.71 -4.03 -23.76
N LEU A 493 7.43 -4.35 -23.98
CA LEU A 493 6.34 -3.38 -23.95
C LEU A 493 5.78 -3.13 -22.54
N LEU A 494 6.21 -3.86 -21.51
CA LEU A 494 5.72 -3.62 -20.16
C LEU A 494 6.08 -2.20 -19.71
N ALA A 495 5.07 -1.40 -19.43
CA ALA A 495 5.19 -0.06 -18.85
C ALA A 495 4.86 -0.05 -17.34
N GLY A 496 4.20 -1.08 -16.81
CA GLY A 496 3.99 -1.23 -15.36
C GLY A 496 2.57 -1.65 -14.98
N ALA A 497 2.25 -1.52 -13.70
CA ALA A 497 0.92 -1.79 -13.15
C ALA A 497 0.66 -0.96 -11.87
N PHE A 498 -0.62 -0.67 -11.62
CA PHE A 498 -1.10 0.06 -10.43
C PHE A 498 -2.09 -0.79 -9.67
N LEU A 499 -1.72 -1.24 -8.47
CA LEU A 499 -2.58 -2.06 -7.62
C LEU A 499 -3.86 -1.31 -7.19
N TRP A 500 -5.02 -1.98 -7.18
CA TRP A 500 -6.27 -1.42 -6.66
C TRP A 500 -6.61 -2.03 -5.29
N VAL A 501 -6.53 -1.31 -4.17
CA VAL A 501 -6.17 0.12 -3.95
C VAL A 501 -5.26 0.23 -2.70
N PHE A 502 -4.75 1.43 -2.40
CA PHE A 502 -3.78 1.63 -1.31
C PHE A 502 -4.33 1.34 0.10
N THR A 503 -5.58 1.72 0.41
CA THR A 503 -6.16 1.61 1.76
C THR A 503 -7.66 1.30 1.67
N ASP A 504 -8.16 0.53 2.62
CA ASP A 504 -9.60 0.38 2.86
C ASP A 504 -10.21 1.75 3.21
N GLU A 505 -11.35 2.08 2.60
CA GLU A 505 -12.10 3.32 2.82
C GLU A 505 -13.27 3.09 3.80
N ALA A 506 -12.96 2.59 5.00
CA ALA A 506 -13.94 2.43 6.06
C ALA A 506 -14.17 3.76 6.81
N VAL A 507 -15.31 4.42 6.58
CA VAL A 507 -15.59 5.74 7.19
C VAL A 507 -16.09 5.59 8.61
N LEU A 508 -15.68 6.47 9.53
CA LEU A 508 -16.30 6.59 10.84
C LEU A 508 -17.72 7.16 10.67
N ARG A 509 -18.73 6.40 11.08
CA ARG A 509 -20.15 6.75 11.01
C ARG A 509 -20.59 7.49 12.27
N THR A 510 -20.57 8.82 12.22
CA THR A 510 -21.00 9.68 13.33
C THR A 510 -22.53 9.71 13.53
N ASP A 511 -23.28 9.03 12.66
CA ASP A 511 -24.74 8.88 12.74
C ASP A 511 -25.19 7.57 13.39
N LYS A 512 -24.26 6.69 13.77
CA LYS A 512 -24.53 5.41 14.43
C LYS A 512 -24.12 5.46 15.91
N GLU A 513 -24.76 4.65 16.75
CA GLU A 513 -24.39 4.53 18.16
C GLU A 513 -23.06 3.79 18.32
N GLY A 514 -22.16 4.32 19.15
CA GLY A 514 -20.82 3.76 19.38
C GLY A 514 -19.82 4.11 18.28
N THR A 515 -18.66 3.44 18.31
CA THR A 515 -17.64 3.58 17.26
C THR A 515 -17.93 2.57 16.15
N VAL A 516 -18.32 3.07 14.98
CA VAL A 516 -18.65 2.23 13.83
C VAL A 516 -17.89 2.73 12.60
N PHE A 517 -16.90 1.95 12.19
CA PHE A 517 -16.27 2.09 10.87
C PHE A 517 -17.06 1.30 9.83
N ASP A 518 -17.36 1.90 8.69
CA ASP A 518 -18.26 1.36 7.67
C ASP A 518 -17.56 1.36 6.32
N GLY A 519 -17.32 0.18 5.76
CA GLY A 519 -16.78 -0.02 4.40
C GLY A 519 -17.86 -0.09 3.31
N ASN A 520 -19.11 0.28 3.62
CA ASN A 520 -20.26 0.16 2.73
C ASN A 520 -20.45 -1.26 2.18
N GLY A 521 -20.37 -2.27 3.07
CA GLY A 521 -20.35 -3.66 2.66
C GLY A 521 -19.05 -4.00 1.93
N ASN A 522 -19.15 -4.32 0.63
CA ASN A 522 -18.04 -4.79 -0.19
C ASN A 522 -17.57 -3.75 -1.24
N ASN A 523 -17.94 -2.48 -1.08
CA ASN A 523 -17.61 -1.44 -2.05
C ASN A 523 -16.33 -0.66 -1.67
N ALA A 524 -15.99 -0.56 -0.38
CA ALA A 524 -14.87 0.24 0.10
C ALA A 524 -13.71 -0.54 0.81
N PRO A 525 -13.77 -1.86 1.12
CA PRO A 525 -12.64 -2.61 1.69
C PRO A 525 -11.73 -3.24 0.63
N ASP A 526 -11.05 -2.42 -0.17
CA ASP A 526 -10.24 -2.87 -1.31
C ASP A 526 -8.72 -2.73 -1.14
N GLY A 527 -8.27 -2.38 0.06
CA GLY A 527 -6.91 -1.96 0.36
C GLY A 527 -5.88 -3.09 0.44
N ILE A 528 -4.62 -2.77 0.13
CA ILE A 528 -3.42 -3.50 0.63
C ILE A 528 -3.16 -3.22 2.12
N LEU A 529 -3.84 -2.20 2.65
CA LEU A 529 -3.78 -1.74 4.02
C LEU A 529 -5.20 -1.54 4.56
N GLY A 530 -5.36 -1.80 5.85
CA GLY A 530 -6.57 -1.43 6.59
C GLY A 530 -6.77 0.11 6.67
N PRO A 531 -7.92 0.56 7.18
CA PRO A 531 -8.30 1.98 7.22
C PRO A 531 -7.31 2.88 7.99
N HIS A 532 -6.64 2.34 9.00
CA HIS A 532 -5.61 3.03 9.79
C HIS A 532 -4.19 2.57 9.42
N ARG A 533 -4.02 2.07 8.18
CA ARG A 533 -2.76 1.64 7.57
C ARG A 533 -2.18 0.36 8.20
N GLU A 534 -3.05 -0.47 8.76
CA GLU A 534 -2.65 -1.80 9.22
C GLU A 534 -2.15 -2.64 8.05
N LYS A 535 -0.97 -3.25 8.20
CA LYS A 535 -0.32 -4.02 7.12
C LYS A 535 -0.94 -5.41 6.98
N GLU A 536 -1.44 -5.68 5.78
CA GLU A 536 -2.02 -6.97 5.43
C GLU A 536 -0.97 -7.91 4.79
N GLY A 537 -1.29 -9.19 4.62
CA GLY A 537 -0.32 -10.18 4.12
C GLY A 537 0.21 -9.87 2.71
N SER A 538 -0.61 -9.24 1.85
CA SER A 538 -0.18 -8.83 0.52
C SER A 538 0.87 -7.71 0.51
N PHE A 539 0.92 -6.86 1.54
CA PHE A 539 1.96 -5.83 1.72
C PHE A 539 3.36 -6.43 1.55
N TYR A 540 3.62 -7.52 2.27
CA TYR A 540 4.92 -8.20 2.25
C TYR A 540 5.16 -8.97 0.96
N THR A 541 4.08 -9.48 0.34
CA THR A 541 4.16 -10.14 -0.98
C THR A 541 4.66 -9.16 -2.04
N VAL A 542 4.03 -7.98 -2.09
CA VAL A 542 4.40 -6.89 -3.02
C VAL A 542 5.81 -6.42 -2.72
N LYS A 543 6.15 -6.19 -1.45
CA LYS A 543 7.50 -5.79 -1.03
C LYS A 543 8.58 -6.73 -1.58
N GLU A 544 8.40 -8.05 -1.46
CA GLU A 544 9.36 -9.04 -1.99
C GLU A 544 9.45 -9.00 -3.52
N ILE A 545 8.31 -9.09 -4.21
CA ILE A 545 8.27 -9.24 -5.67
C ILE A 545 8.79 -7.98 -6.37
N TRP A 546 8.50 -6.81 -5.80
CA TRP A 546 8.90 -5.53 -6.35
C TRP A 546 10.25 -5.01 -5.85
N SER A 547 10.90 -5.70 -4.92
CA SER A 547 12.25 -5.36 -4.46
C SER A 547 13.18 -5.11 -5.65
N PRO A 548 13.91 -3.98 -5.69
CA PRO A 548 14.83 -3.65 -6.77
C PRO A 548 16.12 -4.48 -6.69
N VAL A 549 16.36 -5.19 -5.59
CA VAL A 549 17.35 -6.27 -5.52
C VAL A 549 16.60 -7.60 -5.59
N GLN A 550 17.00 -8.46 -6.51
CA GLN A 550 16.46 -9.82 -6.62
C GLN A 550 17.59 -10.83 -6.45
N ILE A 551 17.29 -11.96 -5.79
CA ILE A 551 18.24 -13.06 -5.60
C ILE A 551 17.85 -14.18 -6.56
N GLU A 552 18.80 -14.62 -7.37
CA GLU A 552 18.58 -15.77 -8.25
C GLU A 552 18.26 -17.03 -7.43
N PRO A 553 17.44 -17.96 -7.94
CA PRO A 553 17.03 -19.15 -7.21
C PRO A 553 18.21 -19.92 -6.60
N VAL A 554 18.13 -20.19 -5.30
CA VAL A 554 19.19 -20.86 -4.54
C VAL A 554 18.60 -21.74 -3.43
N THR A 555 19.27 -22.85 -3.14
CA THR A 555 19.05 -23.66 -1.95
C THR A 555 20.22 -23.45 -1.00
N ILE A 556 19.94 -23.04 0.23
CA ILE A 556 20.94 -22.90 1.29
C ILE A 556 20.82 -24.08 2.23
N ASN A 557 21.93 -24.81 2.42
CA ASN A 557 22.03 -25.96 3.31
C ASN A 557 23.46 -26.02 3.90
N LYS A 558 23.73 -27.02 4.75
CA LYS A 558 25.05 -27.20 5.41
C LYS A 558 26.23 -27.37 4.44
N GLN A 559 25.98 -27.67 3.17
CA GLN A 559 26.99 -27.87 2.13
C GLN A 559 26.99 -26.73 1.09
N TRP A 560 26.21 -25.67 1.31
CA TRP A 560 26.14 -24.53 0.40
C TRP A 560 27.51 -23.87 0.27
N ASN A 561 27.85 -23.45 -0.94
CA ASN A 561 29.18 -22.93 -1.28
C ASN A 561 29.38 -21.45 -0.94
N GLY A 562 28.42 -20.82 -0.25
CA GLY A 562 28.46 -19.41 0.12
C GLY A 562 28.18 -18.42 -1.02
N ARG A 563 27.71 -18.86 -2.20
CA ARG A 563 27.52 -17.97 -3.36
C ARG A 563 26.06 -17.57 -3.58
N LEU A 564 25.81 -16.27 -3.61
CA LEU A 564 24.54 -15.68 -4.07
C LEU A 564 24.77 -14.89 -5.36
N PHE A 565 23.73 -14.78 -6.20
CA PHE A 565 23.72 -13.90 -7.37
C PHE A 565 22.63 -12.85 -7.19
N LEU A 566 23.05 -11.59 -7.13
CA LEU A 566 22.20 -10.43 -6.92
C LEU A 566 21.95 -9.76 -8.26
N LYS A 567 20.69 -9.70 -8.67
CA LYS A 567 20.25 -8.98 -9.87
C LYS A 567 19.79 -7.57 -9.51
N ASN A 568 20.36 -6.58 -10.19
CA ASN A 568 19.99 -5.18 -10.04
C ASN A 568 18.77 -4.85 -10.93
N LYS A 569 17.63 -4.57 -10.29
CA LYS A 569 16.38 -4.09 -10.90
C LYS A 569 16.02 -2.66 -10.50
N PHE A 570 16.96 -1.88 -9.95
CA PHE A 570 16.81 -0.43 -9.90
C PHE A 570 16.76 0.15 -11.32
N ILE A 571 16.26 1.38 -11.45
CA ILE A 571 16.28 2.16 -12.69
C ILE A 571 17.57 2.98 -12.78
N TYR A 572 18.05 3.54 -11.67
CA TYR A 572 19.17 4.50 -11.66
C TYR A 572 20.33 4.11 -10.72
N THR A 573 20.09 3.25 -9.74
CA THR A 573 21.01 2.97 -8.64
C THR A 573 21.90 1.76 -8.90
N ASN A 574 23.19 1.89 -8.59
CA ASN A 574 24.15 0.78 -8.61
C ASN A 574 24.11 0.03 -7.27
N LEU A 575 24.29 -1.29 -7.28
CA LEU A 575 24.32 -2.09 -6.05
C LEU A 575 25.45 -1.69 -5.09
N ASN A 576 26.53 -1.07 -5.56
CA ASN A 576 27.60 -0.55 -4.68
C ASN A 576 27.16 0.63 -3.80
N GLN A 577 25.97 1.19 -4.04
CA GLN A 577 25.35 2.24 -3.22
C GLN A 577 24.36 1.67 -2.20
N CYS A 578 24.05 0.38 -2.28
CA CYS A 578 23.24 -0.35 -1.31
C CYS A 578 24.13 -0.97 -0.23
N THR A 579 23.53 -1.45 0.87
CA THR A 579 24.26 -2.30 1.83
C THR A 579 23.58 -3.64 2.01
N PHE A 580 24.40 -4.67 2.23
CA PHE A 580 23.96 -6.05 2.31
C PHE A 580 24.54 -6.72 3.56
N SER A 581 23.67 -7.38 4.31
CA SER A 581 24.03 -8.14 5.51
C SER A 581 23.43 -9.53 5.49
N TRP A 582 24.01 -10.41 6.28
CA TRP A 582 23.53 -11.77 6.45
C TRP A 582 23.61 -12.18 7.91
N GLU A 583 22.72 -13.09 8.30
CA GLU A 583 22.70 -13.72 9.61
C GLU A 583 22.43 -15.22 9.47
N VAL A 584 23.02 -15.99 10.37
CA VAL A 584 22.82 -17.43 10.48
C VAL A 584 22.30 -17.70 11.88
N ILE A 585 21.11 -18.29 11.99
CA ILE A 585 20.33 -18.37 13.22
C ILE A 585 20.15 -19.82 13.66
N LYS A 586 20.34 -20.11 14.94
CA LYS A 586 19.86 -21.33 15.60
C LYS A 586 18.51 -21.01 16.24
N THR A 587 17.47 -21.76 15.88
CA THR A 587 16.12 -21.47 16.37
C THR A 587 15.88 -22.16 17.71
N GLY A 588 15.28 -21.42 18.65
CA GLY A 588 14.80 -21.98 19.90
C GLY A 588 13.49 -22.77 19.70
N PHE A 589 13.20 -23.68 20.63
CA PHE A 589 11.89 -24.30 20.79
C PHE A 589 11.30 -23.83 22.12
N GLY A 590 10.48 -22.78 22.09
CA GLY A 590 10.02 -22.08 23.30
C GLY A 590 11.09 -21.20 23.97
N GLU A 591 12.22 -20.96 23.28
CA GLU A 591 13.32 -20.10 23.70
C GLU A 591 13.61 -19.05 22.61
N GLU A 592 14.38 -18.01 22.95
CA GLU A 592 14.78 -16.99 21.98
C GLU A 592 15.71 -17.57 20.89
N ASN A 593 15.59 -17.05 19.67
CA ASN A 593 16.50 -17.38 18.57
C ASN A 593 17.90 -16.83 18.85
N ASN A 594 18.93 -17.61 18.56
CA ASN A 594 20.32 -17.21 18.76
C ASN A 594 21.03 -16.97 17.41
N VAL A 595 21.67 -15.80 17.27
CA VAL A 595 22.52 -15.48 16.12
C VAL A 595 23.85 -16.23 16.27
N VAL A 596 24.05 -17.28 15.46
CA VAL A 596 25.29 -18.07 15.44
C VAL A 596 26.43 -17.26 14.84
N ALA A 597 26.14 -16.55 13.75
CA ALA A 597 27.07 -15.63 13.10
C ALA A 597 26.29 -14.60 12.27
N SER A 598 26.89 -13.43 12.08
CA SER A 598 26.38 -12.41 11.17
C SER A 598 27.53 -11.68 10.49
N GLY A 599 27.22 -10.98 9.40
CA GLY A 599 28.21 -10.21 8.68
C GLY A 599 27.62 -9.27 7.65
N LYS A 600 28.48 -8.42 7.10
CA LYS A 600 28.20 -7.62 5.91
C LYS A 600 29.01 -8.17 4.76
N ILE A 601 28.51 -8.03 3.53
CA ILE A 601 29.30 -8.28 2.34
C ILE A 601 29.74 -6.95 1.71
N GLU A 602 30.82 -7.00 0.94
CA GLU A 602 31.18 -5.89 0.08
C GLU A 602 30.12 -5.74 -1.01
N SER A 603 29.51 -4.55 -1.10
CA SER A 603 28.47 -4.27 -2.08
C SER A 603 29.04 -4.37 -3.50
N PRO A 604 28.51 -5.24 -4.37
CA PRO A 604 29.08 -5.44 -5.69
C PRO A 604 28.84 -4.22 -6.58
N ASN A 605 29.81 -3.90 -7.43
CA ASN A 605 29.59 -2.93 -8.52
C ASN A 605 28.76 -3.58 -9.62
N ALA A 606 27.46 -3.31 -9.63
CA ALA A 606 26.52 -3.80 -10.64
C ALA A 606 25.55 -2.67 -10.98
N ILE A 607 25.60 -2.18 -12.22
CA ILE A 607 24.68 -1.15 -12.70
C ILE A 607 23.28 -1.75 -12.97
N PRO A 608 22.21 -0.93 -13.10
CA PRO A 608 20.89 -1.42 -13.46
C PRO A 608 20.89 -2.47 -14.59
N GLY A 609 20.20 -3.58 -14.38
CA GLY A 609 20.12 -4.72 -15.32
C GLY A 609 21.20 -5.78 -15.15
N GLU A 610 22.32 -5.49 -14.49
CA GLU A 610 23.39 -6.47 -14.27
C GLU A 610 23.07 -7.47 -13.14
N THR A 611 23.78 -8.59 -13.16
CA THR A 611 23.76 -9.59 -12.08
C THR A 611 25.18 -9.81 -11.58
N ALA A 612 25.39 -9.72 -10.27
CA ALA A 612 26.69 -9.89 -9.64
C ALA A 612 26.69 -11.05 -8.65
N GLY A 613 27.75 -11.86 -8.70
CA GLY A 613 27.99 -12.91 -7.71
C GLY A 613 28.66 -12.33 -6.46
N VAL A 614 28.16 -12.70 -5.28
CA VAL A 614 28.74 -12.35 -3.98
C VAL A 614 29.08 -13.62 -3.22
N ASN A 615 30.14 -13.57 -2.42
CA ASN A 615 30.59 -14.68 -1.58
C ASN A 615 30.34 -14.36 -0.11
N ILE A 616 29.75 -15.32 0.60
CA ILE A 616 29.41 -15.24 2.01
C ILE A 616 30.24 -16.29 2.74
N ASN A 617 31.12 -15.84 3.62
CA ASN A 617 31.97 -16.74 4.40
C ASN A 617 31.27 -17.14 5.70
N CYS A 618 30.39 -18.15 5.62
CA CYS A 618 29.62 -18.64 6.76
C CYS A 618 29.61 -20.17 6.91
N ASN A 619 30.42 -20.91 6.15
CA ASN A 619 30.35 -22.38 6.06
C ASN A 619 30.41 -23.10 7.42
N ASP A 620 31.26 -22.63 8.33
CA ASP A 620 31.37 -23.19 9.68
C ASP A 620 30.12 -22.89 10.52
N ALA A 621 29.57 -21.68 10.40
CA ALA A 621 28.35 -21.28 11.10
C ALA A 621 27.12 -22.06 10.63
N LEU A 622 27.05 -22.43 9.33
CA LEU A 622 25.94 -23.21 8.77
C LEU A 622 25.81 -24.59 9.44
N GLN A 623 26.88 -25.17 10.00
CA GLN A 623 26.84 -26.51 10.58
C GLN A 623 25.93 -26.61 11.81
N ASN A 624 25.83 -25.51 12.57
CA ASN A 624 25.10 -25.44 13.83
C ASN A 624 23.88 -24.51 13.75
N ALA A 625 23.34 -24.30 12.56
CA ALA A 625 22.29 -23.33 12.33
C ALA A 625 21.07 -23.92 11.65
N ASP A 626 19.95 -23.26 11.89
CA ASP A 626 18.64 -23.67 11.41
C ASP A 626 18.17 -22.78 10.26
N LEU A 627 18.50 -21.48 10.27
CA LEU A 627 18.07 -20.50 9.26
C LEU A 627 19.21 -19.62 8.76
N PHE A 628 19.08 -19.16 7.51
CA PHE A 628 19.92 -18.13 6.89
C PHE A 628 19.07 -16.93 6.51
N TYR A 629 19.50 -15.73 6.90
CA TYR A 629 18.88 -14.45 6.57
C TYR A 629 19.82 -13.64 5.68
N PHE A 630 19.28 -12.97 4.68
CA PHE A 630 20.00 -12.01 3.84
C PHE A 630 19.17 -10.75 3.69
N THR A 631 19.74 -9.59 4.03
CA THR A 631 19.05 -8.30 4.02
C THR A 631 19.73 -7.37 3.04
N ALA A 632 18.92 -6.71 2.19
CA ALA A 632 19.36 -5.60 1.36
C ALA A 632 18.73 -4.29 1.88
N THR A 633 19.53 -3.24 1.97
CA THR A 633 19.08 -1.88 2.33
C THR A 633 19.50 -0.88 1.26
N ASP A 634 18.71 0.17 1.09
CA ASP A 634 19.02 1.27 0.18
C ASP A 634 20.13 2.19 0.73
N TYR A 635 20.43 3.27 0.01
CA TYR A 635 21.46 4.24 0.39
C TYR A 635 21.11 5.05 1.64
N GLU A 636 19.85 5.09 2.06
CA GLU A 636 19.39 5.72 3.30
C GLU A 636 19.38 4.72 4.48
N GLY A 637 19.71 3.45 4.23
CA GLY A 637 19.67 2.37 5.22
C GLY A 637 18.26 1.81 5.47
N LYS A 638 17.28 2.10 4.61
CA LYS A 638 15.94 1.50 4.70
C LYS A 638 15.95 0.11 4.08
N GLU A 639 15.26 -0.83 4.71
CA GLU A 639 15.16 -2.19 4.22
C GLU A 639 14.39 -2.26 2.89
N LEU A 640 15.06 -2.79 1.86
CA LEU A 640 14.42 -3.18 0.60
C LEU A 640 13.69 -4.51 0.80
N TYR A 641 14.42 -5.53 1.27
CA TYR A 641 13.84 -6.79 1.72
C TYR A 641 14.85 -7.63 2.53
N THR A 642 14.32 -8.54 3.35
CA THR A 642 15.07 -9.61 4.01
C THR A 642 14.54 -10.96 3.54
N TRP A 643 15.40 -11.76 2.91
CA TRP A 643 15.09 -13.12 2.46
C TRP A 643 15.58 -14.14 3.49
N THR A 644 14.86 -15.25 3.61
CA THR A 644 15.13 -16.30 4.61
C THR A 644 15.09 -17.69 4.00
N TRP A 645 16.01 -18.57 4.38
CA TRP A 645 16.05 -19.97 3.96
C TRP A 645 16.27 -20.91 5.15
N PRO A 646 15.56 -22.05 5.22
CA PRO A 646 15.88 -23.09 6.18
C PRO A 646 17.15 -23.84 5.76
N ILE A 647 18.08 -24.00 6.70
CA ILE A 647 19.30 -24.81 6.58
C ILE A 647 19.02 -26.23 7.09
N VAL A 648 18.40 -26.33 8.27
CA VAL A 648 18.03 -27.60 8.92
C VAL A 648 16.83 -28.23 8.21
N GLN A 649 16.78 -29.56 8.14
CA GLN A 649 15.61 -30.29 7.61
C GLN A 649 14.60 -30.60 8.72
N PRO A 650 13.30 -30.75 8.43
CA PRO A 650 12.29 -30.99 9.47
C PRO A 650 12.60 -32.23 10.31
N LYS A 651 13.01 -33.34 9.67
CA LYS A 651 13.45 -34.55 10.38
C LYS A 651 14.61 -34.31 11.33
N GLU A 652 15.60 -33.50 10.95
CA GLU A 652 16.74 -33.17 11.81
C GLU A 652 16.28 -32.32 13.00
N LYS A 653 15.44 -31.31 12.76
CA LYS A 653 14.91 -30.46 13.83
C LYS A 653 13.96 -31.23 14.76
N ALA A 654 13.17 -32.14 14.21
CA ALA A 654 12.29 -33.01 14.99
C ALA A 654 13.10 -33.92 15.92
N ALA A 655 14.19 -34.53 15.43
CA ALA A 655 15.06 -35.34 16.27
C ALA A 655 15.66 -34.55 17.44
N GLU A 656 16.13 -33.32 17.18
CA GLU A 656 16.62 -32.39 18.22
C GLU A 656 15.56 -32.10 19.30
N ILE A 657 14.33 -31.77 18.89
CA ILE A 657 13.25 -31.44 19.83
C ILE A 657 12.79 -32.68 20.60
N VAL A 658 12.59 -33.81 19.91
CA VAL A 658 12.15 -35.07 20.54
C VAL A 658 13.21 -35.59 21.53
N GLU A 659 14.51 -35.41 21.25
CA GLU A 659 15.58 -35.73 22.20
C GLU A 659 15.48 -34.89 23.48
N SER A 660 15.09 -33.61 23.37
CA SER A 660 14.87 -32.73 24.54
C SER A 660 13.66 -33.16 25.40
N PHE A 661 12.75 -33.95 24.83
CA PHE A 661 11.52 -34.45 25.48
C PHE A 661 11.69 -35.80 26.16
N LEU A 662 12.88 -36.41 26.07
CA LEU A 662 13.17 -37.67 26.71
C LEU A 662 13.07 -37.53 28.24
N SER A 663 12.01 -38.10 28.78
CA SER A 663 11.75 -38.22 30.22
C SER A 663 11.75 -39.69 30.65
N ASN A 664 11.48 -39.96 31.93
CA ASN A 664 11.40 -41.33 32.43
C ASN A 664 10.33 -42.13 31.66
N GLU A 665 10.69 -43.32 31.22
CA GLU A 665 9.77 -44.27 30.59
C GLU A 665 8.89 -44.97 31.64
N THR A 666 7.64 -45.25 31.30
CA THR A 666 6.76 -46.14 32.06
C THR A 666 6.35 -47.35 31.22
N GLU A 667 6.01 -48.46 31.86
CA GLU A 667 5.36 -49.56 31.14
C GLU A 667 4.02 -49.10 30.54
N ILE A 668 3.72 -49.58 29.33
CA ILE A 668 2.46 -49.31 28.68
C ILE A 668 1.39 -50.22 29.25
N THR A 669 0.23 -49.63 29.58
CA THR A 669 -0.98 -50.37 29.95
C THR A 669 -2.09 -50.10 28.94
N THR A 670 -2.83 -51.13 28.58
CA THR A 670 -3.98 -51.02 27.67
C THR A 670 -5.25 -51.49 28.34
N ASN A 671 -6.36 -50.78 28.09
CA ASN A 671 -7.71 -51.18 28.45
C ASN A 671 -8.57 -51.22 27.19
N GLU A 672 -9.19 -52.36 26.92
CA GLU A 672 -9.95 -52.58 25.69
C GLU A 672 -11.43 -52.80 25.99
N THR A 673 -12.28 -52.13 25.21
CA THR A 673 -13.74 -52.27 25.20
C THR A 673 -14.21 -52.76 23.83
N GLU A 674 -15.53 -52.84 23.62
CA GLU A 674 -16.10 -53.19 22.31
C GLU A 674 -15.66 -52.19 21.24
N ASP A 675 -15.83 -50.90 21.52
CA ASP A 675 -15.63 -49.82 20.54
C ASP A 675 -14.26 -49.13 20.63
N PHE A 676 -13.55 -49.22 21.76
CA PHE A 676 -12.33 -48.45 22.01
C PHE A 676 -11.19 -49.27 22.58
N VAL A 677 -9.96 -48.88 22.24
CA VAL A 677 -8.75 -49.27 22.96
C VAL A 677 -8.09 -48.02 23.56
N THR A 678 -7.92 -48.04 24.87
CA THR A 678 -7.29 -46.97 25.64
C THR A 678 -5.90 -47.40 26.04
N VAL A 679 -4.90 -46.58 25.73
CA VAL A 679 -3.49 -46.81 26.07
C VAL A 679 -3.02 -45.74 27.04
N SER A 680 -2.28 -46.14 28.08
CA SER A 680 -1.67 -45.23 29.04
C SER A 680 -0.16 -45.39 29.10
N ALA A 681 0.56 -44.26 29.07
CA ALA A 681 2.01 -44.17 29.19
C ALA A 681 2.42 -42.81 29.77
N ASN A 682 3.28 -42.78 30.78
CA ASN A 682 3.86 -41.59 31.41
C ASN A 682 2.85 -40.47 31.71
N ASN A 683 1.75 -40.83 32.38
CA ASN A 683 0.64 -39.93 32.74
C ASN A 683 -0.15 -39.37 31.54
N ILE A 684 0.02 -39.92 30.35
CA ILE A 684 -0.86 -39.75 29.20
C ILE A 684 -1.77 -40.95 29.07
N GLU A 685 -3.04 -40.71 28.76
CA GLU A 685 -4.03 -41.70 28.38
C GLU A 685 -4.66 -41.27 27.05
N VAL A 686 -4.69 -42.16 26.06
CA VAL A 686 -5.26 -41.90 24.73
C VAL A 686 -6.19 -43.04 24.34
N SER A 687 -7.40 -42.70 23.91
CA SER A 687 -8.41 -43.67 23.46
C SER A 687 -8.58 -43.61 21.95
N PHE A 688 -8.38 -44.75 21.29
CA PHE A 688 -8.61 -44.91 19.84
C PHE A 688 -9.91 -45.68 19.60
N ASN A 689 -10.72 -45.19 18.66
CA ASN A 689 -11.88 -45.92 18.17
C ASN A 689 -11.42 -47.12 17.33
N LYS A 690 -11.87 -48.32 17.67
CA LYS A 690 -11.48 -49.56 16.99
C LYS A 690 -12.05 -49.66 15.59
N LYS A 691 -13.12 -48.95 15.24
CA LYS A 691 -13.71 -49.00 13.91
C LYS A 691 -12.88 -48.26 12.86
N ASP A 692 -12.33 -47.11 13.21
CA ASP A 692 -11.73 -46.18 12.26
C ASP A 692 -10.37 -45.62 12.68
N GLY A 693 -9.93 -45.89 13.91
CA GLY A 693 -8.65 -45.44 14.47
C GLY A 693 -8.60 -43.96 14.83
N ILE A 694 -9.75 -43.27 14.86
CA ILE A 694 -9.85 -41.87 15.27
C ILE A 694 -9.57 -41.76 16.77
N ILE A 695 -8.80 -40.74 17.17
CA ILE A 695 -8.61 -40.36 18.57
C ILE A 695 -9.94 -39.82 19.12
N GLN A 696 -10.43 -40.49 20.16
CA GLN A 696 -11.67 -40.13 20.84
C GLN A 696 -11.43 -39.24 22.07
N ASP A 697 -10.39 -39.54 22.85
CA ASP A 697 -10.07 -38.83 24.09
C ASP A 697 -8.56 -38.82 24.31
N VAL A 698 -8.04 -37.69 24.81
CA VAL A 698 -6.67 -37.53 25.27
C VAL A 698 -6.73 -36.95 26.67
N LYS A 699 -5.99 -37.53 27.61
CA LYS A 699 -5.94 -37.06 28.99
C LYS A 699 -4.52 -37.06 29.52
N ASN A 700 -4.19 -36.04 30.29
CA ASN A 700 -2.92 -35.94 31.02
C ASN A 700 -3.16 -35.71 32.52
N LYS A 701 -2.09 -35.38 33.25
CA LYS A 701 -2.12 -35.02 34.68
C LYS A 701 -2.97 -33.79 35.02
N LYS A 702 -3.15 -32.85 34.09
CA LYS A 702 -3.95 -31.61 34.24
C LYS A 702 -5.44 -31.85 33.92
N GLY A 703 -5.77 -32.85 33.11
CA GLY A 703 -7.15 -33.21 32.78
C GLY A 703 -7.31 -33.73 31.36
N ALA A 704 -8.56 -33.70 30.87
CA ALA A 704 -8.87 -34.02 29.49
C ALA A 704 -8.39 -32.90 28.55
N ILE A 705 -7.98 -33.27 27.35
CA ILE A 705 -7.57 -32.39 26.26
C ILE A 705 -8.49 -32.71 25.09
N SER A 706 -9.15 -31.68 24.55
CA SER A 706 -10.21 -31.84 23.55
C SER A 706 -9.71 -32.16 22.13
N PHE A 707 -8.47 -32.63 21.98
CA PHE A 707 -7.87 -32.98 20.69
C PHE A 707 -8.41 -34.33 20.22
N SER A 708 -9.07 -34.36 19.06
CA SER A 708 -9.82 -35.52 18.60
C SER A 708 -10.00 -35.50 17.07
N GLY A 709 -10.91 -36.31 16.54
CA GLY A 709 -11.43 -36.14 15.18
C GLY A 709 -10.40 -36.40 14.08
N GLY A 710 -9.31 -37.07 14.41
CA GLY A 710 -8.28 -37.44 13.45
C GLY A 710 -7.53 -38.70 13.87
N PRO A 711 -6.76 -39.31 12.96
CA PRO A 711 -6.40 -38.77 11.64
C PRO A 711 -7.50 -39.01 10.59
N ILE A 712 -8.02 -37.95 9.98
CA ILE A 712 -8.99 -38.04 8.86
C ILE A 712 -8.30 -37.65 7.55
N PRO A 713 -8.31 -38.50 6.50
CA PRO A 713 -7.83 -38.12 5.18
C PRO A 713 -8.70 -37.02 4.57
N VAL A 714 -8.08 -35.97 4.03
CA VAL A 714 -8.80 -34.84 3.42
C VAL A 714 -8.32 -34.60 1.99
N GLY A 715 -9.24 -34.15 1.12
CA GLY A 715 -8.95 -33.91 -0.30
C GLY A 715 -8.89 -35.16 -1.18
N VAL A 716 -9.19 -36.32 -0.60
CA VAL A 716 -9.22 -37.64 -1.26
C VAL A 716 -10.38 -38.46 -0.73
N ASN A 717 -10.83 -39.43 -1.54
CA ASN A 717 -11.76 -40.45 -1.08
C ASN A 717 -10.94 -41.63 -0.56
N SER A 718 -11.01 -41.89 0.75
CA SER A 718 -10.32 -42.99 1.41
C SER A 718 -11.20 -43.54 2.52
N GLU A 719 -11.41 -44.84 2.52
CA GLU A 719 -12.22 -45.54 3.52
C GLU A 719 -11.38 -46.58 4.26
N VAL A 720 -11.66 -46.75 5.56
CA VAL A 720 -11.00 -47.74 6.41
C VAL A 720 -11.45 -49.15 6.02
N GLU A 721 -10.49 -50.01 5.70
CA GLU A 721 -10.70 -51.43 5.42
C GLU A 721 -10.57 -52.27 6.69
N GLU A 722 -9.53 -52.00 7.48
CA GLU A 722 -9.20 -52.75 8.69
C GLU A 722 -8.42 -51.89 9.68
N THR A 723 -8.61 -52.17 10.97
CA THR A 723 -7.80 -51.63 12.05
C THR A 723 -7.23 -52.78 12.88
N SER A 724 -6.06 -52.56 13.47
CA SER A 724 -5.45 -53.49 14.42
C SER A 724 -4.56 -52.74 15.40
N TRP A 725 -4.23 -53.37 16.53
CA TRP A 725 -3.26 -52.82 17.46
C TRP A 725 -2.37 -53.93 18.06
N GLU A 726 -1.14 -53.56 18.42
CA GLU A 726 -0.17 -54.46 19.05
C GLU A 726 0.74 -53.70 20.03
N ILE A 727 1.40 -54.43 20.93
CA ILE A 727 2.57 -53.93 21.65
C ILE A 727 3.82 -54.42 20.91
N SER A 728 4.62 -53.50 20.37
CA SER A 728 5.83 -53.85 19.62
C SER A 728 6.93 -54.39 20.53
N ALA A 729 7.94 -55.03 19.94
CA ALA A 729 9.01 -55.71 20.67
C ALA A 729 9.85 -54.78 21.57
N ASP A 730 9.85 -53.47 21.28
CA ASP A 730 10.48 -52.41 22.08
C ASP A 730 9.59 -51.87 23.22
N GLY A 731 8.38 -52.43 23.37
CA GLY A 731 7.42 -52.11 24.43
C GLY A 731 6.52 -50.92 24.13
N ASN A 732 6.51 -50.39 22.89
CA ASN A 732 5.61 -49.31 22.48
C ASN A 732 4.26 -49.85 22.00
N PHE A 733 3.19 -49.06 22.10
CA PHE A 733 1.87 -49.43 21.57
C PHE A 733 1.73 -48.93 20.15
N LYS A 734 1.22 -49.77 19.25
CA LYS A 734 0.94 -49.41 17.86
C LYS A 734 -0.52 -49.63 17.52
N PHE A 735 -1.15 -48.64 16.92
CA PHE A 735 -2.47 -48.75 16.29
C PHE A 735 -2.31 -48.54 14.78
N ILE A 736 -2.77 -49.50 13.99
CA ILE A 736 -2.58 -49.56 12.54
C ILE A 736 -3.96 -49.47 11.87
N ILE A 737 -4.09 -48.54 10.93
CA ILE A 737 -5.28 -48.31 10.12
C ILE A 737 -4.91 -48.59 8.66
N SER A 738 -5.58 -49.53 8.02
CA SER A 738 -5.42 -49.83 6.60
C SER A 738 -6.60 -49.25 5.82
N ASN A 739 -6.32 -48.51 4.75
CA ASN A 739 -7.32 -47.85 3.92
C ASN A 739 -7.22 -48.29 2.45
N ASN A 740 -8.33 -48.18 1.73
CA ASN A 740 -8.40 -48.47 0.29
C ASN A 740 -7.79 -47.37 -0.62
N GLY A 741 -7.46 -46.21 -0.05
CA GLY A 741 -6.87 -45.06 -0.73
C GLY A 741 -5.82 -44.36 0.15
N TYR A 742 -5.31 -43.21 -0.29
CA TYR A 742 -4.38 -42.43 0.53
C TYR A 742 -5.03 -41.91 1.83
N PRO A 743 -4.31 -41.99 2.98
CA PRO A 743 -3.11 -42.78 3.22
C PRO A 743 -3.45 -44.27 3.31
N ARG A 744 -2.75 -45.12 2.56
CA ARG A 744 -3.01 -46.58 2.54
C ARG A 744 -2.83 -47.24 3.90
N VAL A 745 -1.84 -46.75 4.65
CA VAL A 745 -1.61 -47.19 6.03
C VAL A 745 -1.38 -45.96 6.88
N VAL A 746 -2.01 -45.91 8.04
CA VAL A 746 -1.71 -44.95 9.11
C VAL A 746 -1.32 -45.74 10.34
N THR A 747 -0.22 -45.36 10.98
CA THR A 747 0.24 -45.99 12.22
C THR A 747 0.41 -44.93 13.30
N TRP A 748 -0.35 -45.08 14.39
CA TRP A 748 -0.04 -44.42 15.66
C TRP A 748 0.92 -45.27 16.46
N THR A 749 1.93 -44.65 17.03
CA THR A 749 2.82 -45.25 18.04
C THR A 749 2.74 -44.42 19.31
N VAL A 750 2.31 -45.02 20.42
CA VAL A 750 2.42 -44.40 21.76
C VAL A 750 3.69 -44.93 22.41
N HIS A 751 4.62 -44.03 22.67
CA HIS A 751 5.90 -44.36 23.27
C HIS A 751 5.80 -44.44 24.79
N LYS A 752 6.68 -45.24 25.41
CA LYS A 752 6.77 -45.39 26.87
C LYS A 752 7.01 -44.07 27.64
N ASN A 753 7.56 -43.05 26.98
CA ASN A 753 7.76 -41.71 27.55
C ASN A 753 6.53 -40.78 27.41
N GLY A 754 5.42 -41.29 26.86
CA GLY A 754 4.16 -40.56 26.68
C GLY A 754 4.03 -39.77 25.37
N LEU A 755 5.06 -39.78 24.51
CA LEU A 755 4.96 -39.15 23.18
C LEU A 755 4.14 -40.00 22.22
N LEU A 756 3.38 -39.33 21.37
CA LEU A 756 2.62 -39.95 20.29
C LEU A 756 3.32 -39.68 18.96
N TYR A 757 3.46 -40.69 18.12
CA TYR A 757 4.02 -40.58 16.78
C TYR A 757 3.03 -41.12 15.75
N LEU A 758 2.74 -40.34 14.74
CA LEU A 758 1.86 -40.67 13.63
C LEU A 758 2.67 -40.81 12.35
N GLU A 759 2.52 -41.93 11.65
CA GLU A 759 3.03 -42.11 10.30
C GLU A 759 1.89 -42.49 9.36
N ALA A 760 1.50 -41.55 8.49
CA ALA A 760 0.59 -41.80 7.38
C ALA A 760 1.40 -42.03 6.10
N SER A 761 1.20 -43.20 5.48
CA SER A 761 1.95 -43.65 4.30
C SER A 761 2.00 -42.59 3.21
N GLN A 762 3.10 -42.53 2.46
CA GLN A 762 3.33 -41.54 1.40
C GLN A 762 2.20 -41.50 0.34
N LEU A 763 2.00 -40.33 -0.27
CA LEU A 763 1.04 -40.18 -1.35
C LEU A 763 1.54 -40.92 -2.60
N GLN A 764 0.88 -42.02 -2.98
CA GLN A 764 1.23 -42.82 -4.18
C GLN A 764 0.17 -42.77 -5.28
N ASP A 765 -1.02 -42.27 -4.96
CA ASP A 765 -2.15 -42.27 -5.89
C ASP A 765 -2.00 -41.18 -6.96
N ARG A 766 -2.65 -41.39 -8.10
CA ARG A 766 -2.77 -40.37 -9.14
C ARG A 766 -3.95 -39.47 -8.80
N LEU A 767 -3.66 -38.22 -8.41
CA LEU A 767 -4.65 -37.20 -8.09
C LEU A 767 -4.57 -36.05 -9.09
N SER A 768 -5.72 -35.46 -9.42
CA SER A 768 -5.83 -34.29 -10.30
C SER A 768 -7.00 -33.42 -9.85
N GLU A 769 -6.97 -32.13 -10.18
CA GLU A 769 -8.03 -31.18 -9.82
C GLU A 769 -8.26 -31.05 -8.31
N ILE A 770 -7.19 -31.19 -7.53
CA ILE A 770 -7.26 -31.10 -6.07
C ILE A 770 -7.02 -29.66 -5.57
N ASP A 771 -7.83 -29.25 -4.60
CA ASP A 771 -7.66 -27.97 -3.93
C ASP A 771 -6.70 -28.08 -2.73
N PHE A 772 -6.77 -29.21 -2.01
CA PHE A 772 -5.86 -29.58 -0.94
C PHE A 772 -5.80 -31.11 -0.83
N VAL A 773 -4.80 -31.65 -0.15
CA VAL A 773 -4.75 -33.09 0.22
C VAL A 773 -3.85 -33.31 1.44
N GLY A 774 -4.27 -34.15 2.38
CA GLY A 774 -3.49 -34.49 3.57
C GLY A 774 -4.29 -35.18 4.66
N ILE A 775 -3.99 -34.86 5.92
CA ILE A 775 -4.70 -35.37 7.10
C ILE A 775 -5.18 -34.23 8.01
N SER A 776 -6.29 -34.43 8.70
CA SER A 776 -6.93 -33.42 9.56
C SER A 776 -7.36 -33.97 10.93
N PHE A 777 -7.53 -33.03 11.86
CA PHE A 777 -7.87 -33.22 13.27
C PHE A 777 -8.83 -32.12 13.73
N SER A 778 -9.54 -32.38 14.83
CA SER A 778 -10.43 -31.43 15.47
C SER A 778 -9.89 -30.95 16.81
N TYR A 779 -10.04 -29.65 17.05
CA TYR A 779 -9.77 -29.02 18.34
C TYR A 779 -10.70 -27.80 18.51
N PRO A 780 -11.36 -27.61 19.67
CA PRO A 780 -12.25 -26.48 19.88
C PRO A 780 -11.50 -25.14 19.80
N GLU A 781 -11.84 -24.32 18.80
CA GLU A 781 -11.18 -23.05 18.54
C GLU A 781 -11.20 -22.12 19.77
N GLU A 782 -12.31 -22.08 20.50
CA GLU A 782 -12.51 -21.24 21.69
C GLU A 782 -11.58 -21.58 22.87
N LYS A 783 -10.90 -22.73 22.82
CA LYS A 783 -9.94 -23.16 23.84
C LYS A 783 -8.49 -22.81 23.47
N CYS A 784 -8.23 -22.39 22.24
CA CYS A 784 -6.90 -22.01 21.77
C CYS A 784 -6.62 -20.54 22.08
N GLU A 785 -5.58 -20.28 22.86
CA GLU A 785 -5.25 -18.94 23.36
C GLU A 785 -4.15 -18.29 22.51
N SER A 786 -3.14 -19.06 22.10
CA SER A 786 -2.06 -18.59 21.24
C SER A 786 -1.40 -19.74 20.48
N VAL A 787 -0.56 -19.41 19.50
CA VAL A 787 0.26 -20.37 18.76
C VAL A 787 1.67 -19.84 18.57
N SER A 788 2.67 -20.70 18.74
CA SER A 788 4.01 -20.48 18.22
C SER A 788 4.37 -21.59 17.23
N TRP A 789 5.10 -21.28 16.16
CA TRP A 789 5.51 -22.29 15.17
C TRP A 789 6.78 -21.90 14.44
N MET A 790 7.48 -22.91 13.91
CA MET A 790 8.57 -22.73 12.95
C MET A 790 8.10 -23.11 11.56
N GLY A 791 8.22 -22.17 10.62
CA GLY A 791 7.76 -22.32 9.24
C GLY A 791 7.65 -20.96 8.53
N ARG A 792 6.88 -20.91 7.44
CA ARG A 792 6.53 -19.65 6.76
C ARG A 792 5.46 -18.88 7.54
N GLY A 793 5.66 -17.58 7.66
CA GLY A 793 4.79 -16.71 8.43
C GLY A 793 5.26 -15.25 8.49
N PRO A 794 4.69 -14.44 9.39
CA PRO A 794 3.61 -14.85 10.29
C PRO A 794 2.24 -14.84 9.58
N TYR A 795 2.07 -14.19 8.43
CA TYR A 795 0.78 -14.12 7.73
C TYR A 795 0.40 -15.45 7.05
N ARG A 796 -0.90 -15.63 6.81
CA ARG A 796 -1.43 -16.77 6.04
C ARG A 796 -0.91 -16.76 4.61
N VAL A 797 -0.68 -17.94 4.05
CA VAL A 797 -0.23 -18.14 2.67
C VAL A 797 -1.31 -18.75 1.79
N TRP A 798 -1.16 -18.57 0.48
CA TRP A 798 -1.95 -19.25 -0.55
C TRP A 798 -1.02 -19.85 -1.59
N LYS A 799 -1.46 -20.86 -2.34
CA LYS A 799 -0.63 -21.51 -3.37
C LYS A 799 0.05 -20.53 -4.33
N ASN A 800 -0.69 -19.49 -4.74
CA ASN A 800 -0.22 -18.44 -5.65
C ASN A 800 0.22 -17.15 -4.91
N ARG A 801 0.40 -17.20 -3.59
CA ARG A 801 0.84 -16.09 -2.72
C ARG A 801 1.66 -16.61 -1.53
N ILE A 802 2.80 -17.22 -1.83
CA ILE A 802 3.76 -17.74 -0.83
C ILE A 802 4.82 -16.69 -0.43
N LYS A 803 5.24 -15.88 -1.41
CA LYS A 803 6.19 -14.78 -1.23
C LYS A 803 5.66 -13.74 -0.23
N GLY A 804 6.55 -13.06 0.47
CA GLY A 804 6.23 -12.14 1.56
C GLY A 804 6.15 -12.81 2.93
N SER A 805 5.80 -14.09 2.99
CA SER A 805 5.77 -14.86 4.26
C SER A 805 7.09 -15.57 4.48
N ASN A 806 8.03 -14.87 5.13
CA ASN A 806 9.37 -15.40 5.40
C ASN A 806 9.35 -16.67 6.25
N PHE A 807 10.42 -17.44 6.15
CA PHE A 807 10.67 -18.59 7.02
C PHE A 807 11.26 -18.08 8.35
N GLY A 808 10.73 -18.54 9.47
CA GLY A 808 11.14 -18.10 10.79
C GLY A 808 10.49 -18.90 11.92
N VAL A 809 10.66 -18.41 13.14
CA VAL A 809 9.86 -18.80 14.31
C VAL A 809 8.90 -17.64 14.59
N TRP A 810 7.62 -17.95 14.67
CA TRP A 810 6.53 -16.98 14.77
C TRP A 810 5.68 -17.28 15.98
N GLU A 811 5.05 -16.25 16.54
CA GLU A 811 4.10 -16.37 17.64
C GLU A 811 2.94 -15.40 17.41
N LYS A 812 1.73 -15.82 17.78
CA LYS A 812 0.52 -15.00 17.73
C LYS A 812 -0.44 -15.36 18.86
N GLU A 813 -1.01 -14.32 19.47
CA GLU A 813 -2.21 -14.42 20.28
C GLU A 813 -3.45 -14.66 19.42
N TYR A 814 -4.45 -15.36 19.98
CA TYR A 814 -5.71 -15.61 19.32
C TYR A 814 -6.40 -14.30 18.90
N ASN A 815 -6.84 -14.27 17.65
CA ASN A 815 -7.75 -13.26 17.13
C ASN A 815 -8.66 -13.89 16.06
N ASN A 816 -9.80 -13.25 15.79
CA ASN A 816 -10.73 -13.66 14.75
C ASN A 816 -10.97 -12.53 13.74
N THR A 817 -9.89 -11.85 13.34
CA THR A 817 -9.97 -10.74 12.40
C THR A 817 -10.47 -11.23 11.04
N ILE A 818 -11.57 -10.61 10.58
CA ILE A 818 -12.07 -10.69 9.21
C ILE A 818 -11.55 -9.46 8.48
N THR A 819 -10.53 -9.66 7.64
CA THR A 819 -9.93 -8.64 6.76
C THR A 819 -11.03 -7.87 6.01
N GLY A 820 -10.99 -6.53 6.07
CA GLY A 820 -11.98 -5.65 5.43
C GLY A 820 -13.40 -5.65 6.02
N GLU A 821 -13.61 -6.23 7.22
CA GLU A 821 -14.90 -6.18 7.93
C GLU A 821 -14.76 -5.88 9.43
N SER A 822 -13.72 -6.43 10.09
CA SER A 822 -13.48 -6.27 11.52
C SER A 822 -12.85 -4.92 11.87
N PHE A 823 -13.23 -3.82 11.23
CA PHE A 823 -12.58 -2.51 11.32
C PHE A 823 -12.42 -1.96 12.75
N ASN A 824 -13.35 -2.26 13.65
CA ASN A 824 -13.25 -1.85 15.05
C ASN A 824 -12.14 -2.60 15.83
N LYS A 825 -11.62 -3.71 15.29
CA LYS A 825 -10.61 -4.58 15.91
C LYS A 825 -9.87 -5.40 14.85
N LEU A 826 -9.15 -4.73 13.95
CA LEU A 826 -8.20 -5.38 13.04
C LEU A 826 -6.93 -5.72 13.82
N ILE A 827 -6.64 -7.01 13.98
CA ILE A 827 -5.44 -7.53 14.60
C ILE A 827 -4.72 -8.34 13.53
N TYR A 828 -3.61 -7.81 13.05
CA TYR A 828 -2.71 -8.53 12.16
C TYR A 828 -1.42 -8.90 12.91
N PRO A 829 -0.79 -10.02 12.53
CA PRO A 829 -1.20 -10.98 11.49
C PRO A 829 -2.44 -11.82 11.92
N GLU A 830 -3.27 -12.23 10.95
CA GLU A 830 -4.46 -13.02 11.24
C GLU A 830 -4.09 -14.35 11.89
N PHE A 831 -4.85 -14.80 12.88
CA PHE A 831 -4.56 -16.06 13.57
C PHE A 831 -4.78 -17.28 12.67
N LYS A 832 -5.86 -17.26 11.88
CA LYS A 832 -6.38 -18.45 11.18
C LYS A 832 -5.91 -18.57 9.74
N GLY A 833 -5.85 -19.80 9.23
CA GLY A 833 -5.61 -20.11 7.81
C GLY A 833 -4.39 -21.01 7.58
N TYR A 834 -3.90 -21.01 6.35
CA TYR A 834 -2.76 -21.83 5.94
C TYR A 834 -1.42 -21.17 6.23
N HIS A 835 -0.45 -21.95 6.68
CA HIS A 835 0.95 -21.59 6.86
C HIS A 835 1.83 -22.64 6.17
N GLY A 836 2.95 -22.22 5.58
CA GLY A 836 3.79 -23.10 4.76
C GLY A 836 4.96 -23.71 5.51
N ASN A 837 5.40 -24.90 5.10
CA ASN A 837 6.64 -25.54 5.54
C ASN A 837 6.76 -25.68 7.07
N LEU A 838 5.82 -26.37 7.70
CA LEU A 838 5.79 -26.61 9.14
C LEU A 838 6.96 -27.49 9.61
N TYR A 839 7.64 -27.07 10.68
CA TYR A 839 8.64 -27.87 11.39
C TYR A 839 8.12 -28.29 12.76
N TRP A 840 7.53 -27.35 13.49
CA TRP A 840 6.79 -27.60 14.72
C TRP A 840 5.78 -26.48 14.96
N ALA A 841 4.73 -26.77 15.72
CA ALA A 841 3.75 -25.82 16.24
C ALA A 841 3.45 -26.17 17.70
N LYS A 842 3.30 -25.16 18.54
CA LYS A 842 2.87 -25.27 19.94
C LYS A 842 1.66 -24.37 20.13
N LEU A 843 0.53 -24.98 20.44
CA LEU A 843 -0.71 -24.29 20.76
C LEU A 843 -0.80 -24.16 22.27
N GLU A 844 -0.89 -22.93 22.76
CA GLU A 844 -1.25 -22.68 24.15
C GLU A 844 -2.77 -22.71 24.26
N THR A 845 -3.29 -23.42 25.26
CA THR A 845 -4.72 -23.67 25.41
C THR A 845 -5.16 -23.52 26.85
N SER A 846 -6.46 -23.29 27.03
CA SER A 846 -7.10 -23.27 28.36
C SER A 846 -7.08 -24.62 29.10
N GLU A 847 -6.64 -25.71 28.45
CA GLU A 847 -6.53 -27.05 29.02
C GLU A 847 -5.08 -27.44 29.29
N SER A 848 -4.33 -27.76 28.23
CA SER A 848 -2.91 -28.09 28.26
C SER A 848 -2.29 -27.75 26.91
N PRO A 849 -1.01 -27.35 26.88
CA PRO A 849 -0.34 -27.06 25.62
C PRO A 849 -0.31 -28.30 24.72
N ILE A 850 -0.54 -28.09 23.42
CA ILE A 850 -0.45 -29.13 22.40
C ILE A 850 0.76 -28.82 21.52
N THR A 851 1.77 -29.68 21.56
CA THR A 851 2.93 -29.54 20.68
C THR A 851 2.85 -30.56 19.56
N ILE A 852 3.13 -30.10 18.34
CA ILE A 852 3.13 -30.89 17.11
C ILE A 852 4.46 -30.66 16.41
N ILE A 853 5.18 -31.73 16.06
CA ILE A 853 6.50 -31.65 15.43
C ILE A 853 6.46 -32.49 14.15
N SER A 854 6.91 -31.94 13.03
CA SER A 854 6.89 -32.61 11.74
C SER A 854 8.27 -33.10 11.32
N GLU A 855 8.35 -34.35 10.86
CA GLU A 855 9.52 -34.82 10.11
C GLU A 855 9.36 -34.63 8.59
N THR A 856 8.17 -34.24 8.13
CA THR A 856 7.81 -34.19 6.72
C THR A 856 8.19 -32.86 6.08
N PRO A 857 8.97 -32.85 4.99
CA PRO A 857 9.32 -31.62 4.28
C PRO A 857 8.12 -30.99 3.57
N ASN A 858 8.12 -29.66 3.53
CA ASN A 858 7.19 -28.81 2.78
C ASN A 858 5.71 -28.99 3.16
N LEU A 859 5.43 -29.49 4.36
CA LEU A 859 4.07 -29.69 4.85
C LEU A 859 3.42 -28.34 5.15
N TYR A 860 2.22 -28.11 4.61
CA TYR A 860 1.38 -26.97 4.97
C TYR A 860 0.62 -27.28 6.26
N PHE A 861 0.39 -26.24 7.04
CA PHE A 861 -0.30 -26.27 8.31
C PHE A 861 -1.53 -25.37 8.24
N GLN A 862 -2.72 -25.96 8.35
CA GLN A 862 -3.95 -25.21 8.58
C GLN A 862 -4.16 -25.04 10.08
N LEU A 863 -4.33 -23.80 10.50
CA LEU A 863 -4.76 -23.44 11.86
C LEU A 863 -6.13 -22.79 11.79
N PHE A 864 -7.17 -23.56 12.04
CA PHE A 864 -8.59 -23.20 11.95
C PHE A 864 -9.02 -22.66 10.57
N THR A 865 -10.33 -22.53 10.39
CA THR A 865 -10.91 -21.95 9.16
C THR A 865 -11.23 -20.47 9.38
N PRO A 866 -10.69 -19.54 8.57
CA PRO A 866 -11.04 -18.13 8.65
C PRO A 866 -12.54 -17.89 8.45
N ALA A 867 -13.12 -16.98 9.24
CA ALA A 867 -14.50 -16.56 9.04
C ALA A 867 -14.67 -15.84 7.69
N LYS A 868 -15.84 -16.00 7.08
CA LYS A 868 -16.20 -15.36 5.81
C LYS A 868 -16.77 -13.97 6.09
N PRO A 869 -16.43 -12.95 5.30
CA PRO A 869 -17.15 -11.68 5.32
C PRO A 869 -18.64 -11.88 5.05
N ALA A 870 -19.49 -11.04 5.61
CA ALA A 870 -20.94 -11.10 5.47
C ALA A 870 -21.40 -11.00 4.00
N VAL A 871 -20.67 -10.23 3.19
CA VAL A 871 -20.94 -10.05 1.76
C VAL A 871 -19.80 -10.65 0.95
N VAL A 872 -19.97 -11.90 0.50
CA VAL A 872 -19.00 -12.57 -0.38
C VAL A 872 -19.29 -12.22 -1.84
N ARG A 873 -18.53 -11.27 -2.41
CA ARG A 873 -18.60 -10.94 -3.84
C ARG A 873 -17.90 -12.03 -4.67
N GLY A 874 -18.46 -12.36 -5.84
CA GLY A 874 -17.83 -13.21 -6.85
C GLY A 874 -17.65 -14.69 -6.49
N GLY A 875 -18.03 -15.12 -5.27
CA GLY A 875 -17.96 -16.52 -4.84
C GLY A 875 -16.54 -17.08 -4.67
N VAL A 876 -15.52 -16.21 -4.63
CA VAL A 876 -14.11 -16.61 -4.55
C VAL A 876 -13.68 -16.73 -3.10
N PHE A 877 -13.97 -17.86 -2.47
CA PHE A 877 -13.43 -18.22 -1.16
C PHE A 877 -12.66 -19.53 -1.28
N PRO A 878 -11.35 -19.55 -0.97
CA PRO A 878 -10.57 -20.78 -1.04
C PRO A 878 -11.17 -21.86 -0.11
N PRO A 879 -11.25 -23.12 -0.56
CA PRO A 879 -11.80 -24.19 0.26
C PRO A 879 -10.85 -24.53 1.42
N PHE A 880 -11.42 -25.04 2.51
CA PHE A 880 -10.69 -25.53 3.69
C PHE A 880 -11.13 -26.96 4.00
N PRO A 881 -10.23 -27.82 4.49
CA PRO A 881 -10.61 -29.04 5.17
C PRO A 881 -11.62 -28.77 6.30
N ASP A 882 -12.53 -29.72 6.52
CA ASP A 882 -13.58 -29.59 7.55
C ASP A 882 -13.03 -29.62 8.99
N GLY A 883 -11.85 -30.22 9.20
CA GLY A 883 -11.20 -30.21 10.51
C GLY A 883 -10.50 -28.89 10.83
N ASP A 884 -10.17 -28.73 12.10
CA ASP A 884 -9.65 -27.49 12.69
C ASP A 884 -8.14 -27.36 12.50
N ILE A 885 -7.42 -28.48 12.54
CA ILE A 885 -5.96 -28.53 12.42
C ILE A 885 -5.60 -29.55 11.35
N SER A 886 -4.97 -29.10 10.26
CA SER A 886 -4.65 -29.98 9.12
C SER A 886 -3.20 -29.89 8.68
N PHE A 887 -2.69 -31.01 8.19
CA PHE A 887 -1.35 -31.18 7.66
C PHE A 887 -1.43 -31.63 6.20
N LEU A 888 -1.03 -30.75 5.28
CA LEU A 888 -1.40 -30.85 3.87
C LEU A 888 -0.17 -30.82 2.97
N TYR A 889 -0.19 -31.58 1.88
CA TYR A 889 0.81 -31.48 0.80
C TYR A 889 0.49 -30.36 -0.19
N GLU A 890 -0.76 -29.94 -0.26
CA GLU A 890 -1.27 -28.94 -1.21
C GLU A 890 -2.33 -28.08 -0.51
N ILE A 891 -2.38 -26.80 -0.89
CA ILE A 891 -3.38 -25.83 -0.44
C ILE A 891 -3.96 -25.11 -1.66
N PRO A 892 -5.15 -24.50 -1.56
CA PRO A 892 -5.74 -23.80 -2.70
C PRO A 892 -5.03 -22.48 -3.01
N ALA A 893 -5.17 -22.06 -4.26
CA ALA A 893 -4.89 -20.69 -4.67
C ALA A 893 -6.04 -19.74 -4.28
N ILE A 894 -5.75 -18.44 -4.25
CA ILE A 894 -6.76 -17.39 -4.05
C ILE A 894 -6.93 -16.57 -5.33
N GLY A 895 -8.14 -16.10 -5.60
CA GLY A 895 -8.41 -15.15 -6.69
C GLY A 895 -8.25 -13.71 -6.21
N THR A 896 -9.14 -12.80 -6.65
CA THR A 896 -9.19 -11.39 -6.21
C THR A 896 -10.54 -10.97 -5.62
N LYS A 897 -11.41 -11.94 -5.31
CA LYS A 897 -12.86 -11.76 -5.07
C LYS A 897 -13.66 -11.26 -6.28
N PHE A 898 -13.01 -10.61 -7.24
CA PHE A 898 -13.56 -10.25 -8.54
C PHE A 898 -13.22 -11.29 -9.61
N GLN A 899 -11.96 -11.71 -9.65
CA GLN A 899 -11.46 -12.77 -10.52
C GLN A 899 -11.29 -14.06 -9.73
N ARG A 900 -11.58 -15.20 -10.35
CA ARG A 900 -11.35 -16.53 -9.74
C ARG A 900 -9.87 -16.87 -9.78
N ALA A 901 -9.43 -17.80 -8.94
CA ALA A 901 -8.01 -18.18 -8.87
C ALA A 901 -7.49 -18.69 -10.22
N GLU A 902 -8.29 -19.47 -10.95
CA GLU A 902 -7.86 -20.14 -12.20
C GLU A 902 -7.37 -19.18 -13.31
N VAL A 903 -7.77 -17.91 -13.27
CA VAL A 903 -7.35 -16.89 -14.26
C VAL A 903 -6.15 -16.05 -13.81
N MET A 904 -5.61 -16.32 -12.61
CA MET A 904 -4.51 -15.56 -12.00
C MET A 904 -3.12 -16.08 -12.36
N GLY A 905 -3.03 -17.07 -13.25
CA GLY A 905 -1.76 -17.58 -13.79
C GLY A 905 -1.47 -19.06 -13.47
N PRO A 906 -0.30 -19.56 -13.91
CA PRO A 906 0.07 -20.97 -13.80
C PRO A 906 0.10 -21.53 -12.37
N THR A 907 0.60 -20.77 -11.39
CA THR A 907 0.66 -21.22 -9.98
C THR A 907 -0.73 -21.30 -9.33
N SER A 908 -1.74 -20.71 -9.97
CA SER A 908 -3.10 -20.69 -9.45
C SER A 908 -3.94 -21.90 -9.88
N GLN A 909 -3.38 -22.79 -10.70
CA GLN A 909 -4.06 -24.01 -11.14
C GLN A 909 -4.16 -25.04 -10.00
N LYS A 910 -5.22 -25.86 -10.04
CA LYS A 910 -5.42 -26.95 -9.09
C LYS A 910 -4.25 -27.94 -9.10
N GLY A 911 -4.02 -28.58 -7.95
CA GLY A 911 -2.92 -29.51 -7.78
C GLY A 911 -3.07 -30.78 -8.63
N MET A 912 -1.95 -31.37 -8.96
CA MET A 912 -1.87 -32.68 -9.60
C MET A 912 -0.72 -33.47 -8.97
N PHE A 913 -1.01 -34.69 -8.52
CA PHE A 913 0.00 -35.60 -7.99
C PHE A 913 0.06 -36.86 -8.84
N ARG A 914 1.29 -37.30 -9.12
CA ARG A 914 1.55 -38.54 -9.83
C ARG A 914 2.85 -39.14 -9.31
N SER A 915 2.76 -40.35 -8.78
CA SER A 915 3.92 -41.15 -8.40
C SER A 915 4.08 -42.36 -9.31
N HIS A 916 5.32 -42.85 -9.44
CA HIS A 916 5.69 -44.07 -10.11
C HIS A 916 6.20 -45.10 -9.10
N ARG A 917 6.11 -46.38 -9.48
CA ARG A 917 6.65 -47.46 -8.68
C ARG A 917 8.16 -47.30 -8.51
N GLY A 918 8.61 -47.20 -7.26
CA GLY A 918 10.02 -47.00 -6.90
C GLY A 918 10.34 -45.60 -6.38
N ASP A 919 9.40 -44.65 -6.46
CA ASP A 919 9.58 -43.33 -5.86
C ASP A 919 9.59 -43.42 -4.32
N GLU A 920 10.58 -42.76 -3.70
CA GLU A 920 10.65 -42.53 -2.26
C GLU A 920 9.94 -41.21 -1.94
N ASN A 921 8.60 -41.23 -1.95
CA ASN A 921 7.81 -40.05 -1.57
C ASN A 921 7.83 -39.87 -0.05
N TYR A 922 7.55 -38.65 0.39
CA TYR A 922 7.49 -38.34 1.81
C TYR A 922 6.14 -38.82 2.40
N PRO A 923 6.13 -39.63 3.47
CA PRO A 923 4.95 -39.83 4.32
C PRO A 923 4.69 -38.62 5.22
N ILE A 924 3.46 -38.49 5.74
CA ILE A 924 3.18 -37.51 6.81
C ILE A 924 3.60 -38.15 8.13
N LYS A 925 4.58 -37.53 8.78
CA LYS A 925 5.22 -37.98 10.01
C LYS A 925 5.15 -36.88 11.05
N LEU A 926 4.40 -37.12 12.11
CA LEU A 926 4.10 -36.12 13.13
C LEU A 926 4.32 -36.71 14.52
N TRP A 927 5.01 -35.96 15.37
CA TRP A 927 5.04 -36.20 16.81
C TRP A 927 4.04 -35.27 17.49
N PHE A 928 3.35 -35.78 18.50
CA PHE A 928 2.45 -35.04 19.36
C PHE A 928 2.89 -35.18 20.81
N ASP A 929 2.95 -34.05 21.51
CA ASP A 929 3.14 -34.00 22.96
C ASP A 929 1.95 -33.33 23.63
N PHE A 930 1.29 -34.10 24.50
CA PHE A 930 0.13 -33.72 25.29
C PHE A 930 0.44 -33.68 26.80
N ARG A 931 1.69 -33.94 27.22
CA ARG A 931 2.05 -34.12 28.64
C ARG A 931 1.88 -32.85 29.47
N GLY A 932 1.97 -31.69 28.81
CA GLY A 932 1.66 -30.37 29.35
C GLY A 932 2.37 -30.13 30.68
N GLU A 933 3.70 -30.23 30.71
CA GLU A 933 4.46 -30.27 31.97
C GLU A 933 4.14 -29.15 32.96
#